data_AF-A0AAW4L5L3-F1
#
_entry.id   AF-A0AAW4L5L3-F1
#
_cell.length_a   1.000
_cell.length_b   1.000
_cell.length_c   1.000
_cell.angle_alpha   90.00
_cell.angle_beta   90.00
_cell.angle_gamma   90.00
#
_symmetry.space_group_name_H-M   'P 1'
#
loop_
_entity.id
_entity.type
_entity.pdbx_description
1 polymer ?
#
loop_
_entity_poly.entity_id
_entity_poly.type
_entity_poly.pdbx_seq_one_letter_code
_entity_poly.pdbx_strand_id
1 'polypeptide(L)'
;MLPIEDDDIKMTTKAKGVMIMKKAHGIPGRMYGTVTLAAALLALLFIANAAFAADLMHNSKDTGSSRWNGRWGISGGKYGEFTCATCHEPDAENIKNIRRTISVMNPISTHTFPGGSKSVNVIFMSNTSMGNDRAAHSSSNRICEVCHSQLTYHNADTANNQGVPKLGHPAQGGQAGVCTSCHTHNTGFKASCGNGTNACHGNPPTSIVLGGYSGMVGTPRASHLLEPNQVGAHRSHSQHGVSVCDNCHYISDGSIKMPNLSNTLQIGFYGFGGKVTSGVYVPYSSTNRGYAVRASTPNTTLAAVATTYPAANKCANLYCHGGGVTVGGTQIVLPLDGGSNKNPSWTATGQAACGSCHYADKNNPPTTGSHLKHAGLQSLGYYEVGCDQCHPVTDSSHVQGTIRWQLQTSDPKFGAAATYRGSATTNWTNLARSAPYGQCANVYCHSNGKGAPANVATPTWGDSSGFANCLGCHGGTLANGNPIATGKHSAHVNTVANASLGNAIGCVACHAKTVSNDNTTIVSVATHISTFAEYSGQRAGKNYARATGVCSNVYCHSDGKGRQNVPFTAGNGWNSSAVYANCAQCHGNDVRLGRYSSIAGEPNYKSGAQGSYSANSHRKHVSGYGASSCVNCHYETVTAGGAVISGISRHIDGSLDVVKSPAVTFTWAKVSKTCSSTSCHFNKTLQWGGTLNCSGCHGSDAATLTTKKHSAHISTSANPSLGTALGCAECHAKTVSSNTTIKNPLVHTNGVMGDYSGVRAGRSYNATDGICANVYCHSDGKGRQNVAFTAGNGWNSAATYADCKQCHGNDEQFGHYSTHAGEPNYANAGYVGLRANSHKKHTKSGAVTCSNCHGDTTTNGTAIKSGSTTHINGTRNVVQNGTTAQFVWDNGVNRTCSTINCHFGNSATWG
;
A
#
# COMPACT_ATOMS: atom_id res chain seq x y z
N MET A 1 22.64 39.68 15.18
CA MET A 1 23.44 39.60 16.42
C MET A 1 23.97 38.17 16.49
N LEU A 2 25.28 37.98 16.63
CA LEU A 2 25.94 36.66 16.73
C LEU A 2 26.05 36.23 18.21
N PRO A 3 26.23 34.92 18.47
CA PRO A 3 27.53 34.18 18.49
C PRO A 3 27.65 33.21 17.28
N ILE A 4 28.73 32.45 16.91
CA ILE A 4 30.16 32.23 17.32
C ILE A 4 30.46 32.16 18.81
N GLU A 5 30.89 31.04 19.39
CA GLU A 5 32.17 30.30 19.17
C GLU A 5 32.07 28.86 19.77
N ASP A 6 32.99 27.91 19.55
CA ASP A 6 33.86 27.54 18.41
C ASP A 6 34.37 26.08 18.67
N ASP A 7 35.06 25.45 17.71
CA ASP A 7 36.12 24.43 17.93
C ASP A 7 36.60 23.82 16.59
N ASP A 8 37.58 24.49 15.96
CA ASP A 8 38.87 23.97 15.45
C ASP A 8 38.99 22.64 14.63
N ILE A 9 39.95 22.50 13.69
CA ILE A 9 41.13 23.34 13.38
C ILE A 9 41.44 23.37 11.86
N LYS A 10 42.30 24.32 11.44
CA LYS A 10 42.61 24.63 10.02
C LYS A 10 43.95 24.08 9.52
N MET A 11 44.00 23.71 8.22
CA MET A 11 45.18 23.76 7.31
C MET A 11 46.42 22.89 7.72
N THR A 12 47.48 22.64 6.92
CA THR A 12 47.93 23.17 5.60
C THR A 12 48.79 22.12 4.83
N THR A 13 48.79 22.18 3.49
CA THR A 13 49.87 21.79 2.51
C THR A 13 50.89 20.63 2.72
N LYS A 14 51.14 19.91 1.62
CA LYS A 14 52.38 19.18 1.22
C LYS A 14 52.79 17.90 1.97
N ALA A 15 52.49 16.75 1.35
CA ALA A 15 53.37 15.58 1.31
C ALA A 15 53.27 14.88 -0.07
N LYS A 16 54.28 14.09 -0.47
CA LYS A 16 54.32 13.37 -1.76
C LYS A 16 53.89 11.91 -1.59
N GLY A 17 53.17 11.36 -2.56
CA GLY A 17 52.67 9.96 -2.55
C GLY A 17 52.58 9.30 -3.93
N VAL A 18 53.44 9.68 -4.88
CA VAL A 18 53.43 9.11 -6.24
C VAL A 18 54.28 7.83 -6.28
N MET A 19 53.65 6.69 -6.49
CA MET A 19 54.35 5.43 -6.74
C MET A 19 54.78 5.34 -8.21
N ILE A 20 56.00 5.79 -8.50
CA ILE A 20 56.74 5.46 -9.72
C ILE A 20 58.03 4.78 -9.30
N MET A 21 58.29 3.57 -9.80
CA MET A 21 59.63 3.02 -9.87
C MET A 21 59.93 2.56 -11.29
N LYS A 22 61.11 2.92 -11.79
CA LYS A 22 61.66 2.54 -13.09
C LYS A 22 63.13 2.15 -12.91
N LYS A 23 63.58 1.20 -13.73
CA LYS A 23 64.97 0.79 -14.03
C LYS A 23 65.80 0.04 -12.97
N ALA A 24 66.35 -1.09 -13.45
CA ALA A 24 67.70 -1.62 -13.24
C ALA A 24 68.09 -2.10 -11.81
N HIS A 25 68.92 -3.13 -11.63
CA HIS A 25 69.98 -3.66 -12.50
C HIS A 25 70.02 -5.21 -12.52
N GLY A 26 70.83 -5.81 -13.41
CA GLY A 26 71.04 -7.26 -13.44
C GLY A 26 72.02 -7.69 -14.54
N ILE A 27 73.32 -7.69 -14.24
CA ILE A 27 74.38 -8.17 -15.14
C ILE A 27 74.70 -9.63 -14.79
N PRO A 28 74.89 -10.50 -15.79
CA PRO A 28 76.14 -11.25 -15.83
C PRO A 28 76.81 -11.14 -17.20
N GLY A 29 78.13 -10.96 -17.23
CA GLY A 29 78.91 -10.88 -18.46
C GLY A 29 80.02 -11.92 -18.52
N ARG A 30 80.36 -12.36 -19.72
CA ARG A 30 81.69 -12.89 -20.08
C ARG A 30 82.03 -12.53 -21.52
N MET A 31 83.31 -12.64 -21.86
CA MET A 31 83.96 -11.91 -22.95
C MET A 31 84.10 -12.71 -24.26
N TYR A 32 84.83 -12.10 -25.22
CA TYR A 32 85.27 -12.60 -26.53
C TYR A 32 84.19 -12.54 -27.64
N GLY A 33 84.45 -11.90 -28.79
CA GLY A 33 85.66 -11.17 -29.22
C GLY A 33 85.41 -10.20 -30.39
N THR A 34 86.41 -9.40 -30.73
CA THR A 34 86.41 -8.42 -31.83
C THR A 34 86.58 -9.07 -33.20
N VAL A 35 86.21 -8.35 -34.29
CA VAL A 35 87.13 -7.91 -35.38
C VAL A 35 86.38 -7.26 -36.58
N THR A 36 86.78 -6.03 -36.90
CA THR A 36 86.66 -5.21 -38.15
C THR A 36 85.44 -5.25 -39.09
N LEU A 37 84.92 -4.05 -39.37
CA LEU A 37 84.54 -3.64 -40.73
C LEU A 37 85.78 -3.65 -41.65
N ALA A 38 85.87 -4.56 -42.63
CA ALA A 38 86.94 -4.53 -43.65
C ALA A 38 86.66 -5.37 -44.93
N ALA A 39 85.40 -5.51 -45.40
CA ALA A 39 85.07 -6.39 -46.54
C ALA A 39 84.12 -5.78 -47.61
N ALA A 40 83.83 -4.48 -47.53
CA ALA A 40 82.70 -3.87 -48.24
C ALA A 40 82.92 -3.54 -49.74
N LEU A 41 84.11 -3.78 -50.32
CA LEU A 41 84.47 -3.22 -51.64
C LEU A 41 85.11 -4.19 -52.66
N LEU A 42 85.34 -5.48 -52.34
CA LEU A 42 86.09 -6.40 -53.22
C LEU A 42 85.38 -7.72 -53.57
N ALA A 43 84.05 -7.76 -53.44
CA ALA A 43 83.19 -8.88 -53.87
C ALA A 43 82.19 -8.46 -54.97
N LEU A 44 82.54 -7.45 -55.77
CA LEU A 44 81.66 -6.78 -56.73
C LEU A 44 81.70 -7.38 -58.16
N LEU A 45 82.36 -8.52 -58.33
CA LEU A 45 82.50 -9.26 -59.59
C LEU A 45 82.20 -10.74 -59.35
N PHE A 46 81.37 -11.34 -60.22
CA PHE A 46 81.00 -12.77 -60.26
C PHE A 46 80.15 -13.32 -59.09
N ILE A 47 78.92 -12.82 -58.94
CA ILE A 47 77.78 -13.67 -58.53
C ILE A 47 76.68 -13.54 -59.58
N ALA A 48 76.29 -14.66 -60.20
CA ALA A 48 75.19 -14.70 -61.17
C ALA A 48 73.81 -14.68 -60.47
N ASN A 49 72.77 -14.21 -61.16
CA ASN A 49 71.43 -13.98 -60.61
C ASN A 49 70.79 -15.24 -59.99
N ALA A 50 70.86 -15.37 -58.66
CA ALA A 50 70.04 -16.29 -57.88
C ALA A 50 68.67 -15.66 -57.62
N ALA A 51 67.74 -15.78 -58.58
CA ALA A 51 66.36 -15.35 -58.39
C ALA A 51 65.69 -16.18 -57.28
N PHE A 52 65.17 -15.52 -56.24
CA PHE A 52 64.50 -16.19 -55.12
C PHE A 52 63.19 -16.86 -55.58
N ALA A 53 63.21 -18.18 -55.75
CA ALA A 53 62.08 -18.98 -56.24
C ALA A 53 60.92 -19.16 -55.23
N ALA A 54 60.81 -18.28 -54.23
CA ALA A 54 59.88 -18.40 -53.10
C ALA A 54 58.48 -17.82 -53.35
N ASP A 55 58.26 -17.10 -54.46
CA ASP A 55 56.98 -16.43 -54.79
C ASP A 55 56.20 -17.14 -55.92
N LEU A 56 56.57 -18.39 -56.26
CA LEU A 56 56.05 -19.16 -57.40
C LEU A 56 55.30 -20.44 -56.98
N MET A 57 53.98 -20.36 -56.87
CA MET A 57 53.07 -21.48 -56.52
C MET A 57 53.07 -22.69 -57.50
N HIS A 58 53.78 -22.61 -58.63
CA HIS A 58 53.84 -23.67 -59.65
C HIS A 58 55.21 -24.36 -59.72
N ASN A 59 55.91 -24.45 -58.58
CA ASN A 59 57.12 -25.26 -58.44
C ASN A 59 56.93 -26.35 -57.38
N SER A 60 57.67 -27.45 -57.49
CA SER A 60 57.47 -28.67 -56.69
C SER A 60 57.67 -28.51 -55.17
N LYS A 61 58.20 -27.38 -54.70
CA LYS A 61 58.41 -27.09 -53.27
C LYS A 61 57.24 -26.36 -52.60
N ASP A 62 56.35 -25.73 -53.36
CA ASP A 62 55.19 -25.00 -52.84
C ASP A 62 54.01 -25.04 -53.81
N THR A 63 53.41 -26.22 -53.97
CA THR A 63 52.33 -26.44 -54.96
C THR A 63 50.94 -26.05 -54.45
N GLY A 64 50.75 -25.91 -53.13
CA GLY A 64 49.52 -25.42 -52.49
C GLY A 64 48.19 -26.09 -52.90
N SER A 65 48.23 -27.31 -53.48
CA SER A 65 47.13 -27.88 -54.26
C SER A 65 46.70 -29.25 -53.73
N SER A 66 45.44 -29.35 -53.29
CA SER A 66 44.85 -30.62 -52.81
C SER A 66 44.48 -31.60 -53.94
N ARG A 67 44.56 -31.19 -55.22
CA ARG A 67 44.21 -32.04 -56.36
C ARG A 67 45.09 -33.29 -56.41
N TRP A 68 44.48 -34.44 -56.68
CA TRP A 68 45.14 -35.75 -56.68
C TRP A 68 45.82 -36.08 -55.34
N ASN A 69 45.17 -35.71 -54.23
CA ASN A 69 45.63 -35.89 -52.85
C ASN A 69 47.03 -35.30 -52.61
N GLY A 70 47.24 -34.05 -53.05
CA GLY A 70 48.53 -33.35 -52.95
C GLY A 70 49.54 -33.70 -54.05
N ARG A 71 49.29 -34.73 -54.88
CA ARG A 71 50.24 -35.22 -55.89
C ARG A 71 50.20 -34.45 -57.22
N TRP A 72 49.93 -33.15 -57.16
CA TRP A 72 49.94 -32.25 -58.32
C TRP A 72 51.27 -31.48 -58.38
N GLY A 73 51.93 -31.51 -59.54
CA GLY A 73 53.16 -30.73 -59.81
C GLY A 73 54.41 -31.15 -59.03
N ILE A 74 54.43 -32.34 -58.40
CA ILE A 74 55.58 -32.87 -57.64
C ILE A 74 56.20 -34.10 -58.31
N SER A 75 57.45 -34.41 -57.97
CA SER A 75 58.14 -35.63 -58.39
C SER A 75 57.36 -36.89 -57.99
N GLY A 76 57.25 -37.87 -58.90
CA GLY A 76 56.36 -39.03 -58.74
C GLY A 76 54.85 -38.69 -58.64
N GLY A 77 54.47 -37.43 -58.83
CA GLY A 77 53.08 -36.96 -58.89
C GLY A 77 52.43 -37.18 -60.26
N LYS A 78 51.14 -36.83 -60.38
CA LYS A 78 50.35 -37.15 -61.58
C LYS A 78 50.91 -36.53 -62.87
N TYR A 79 51.56 -35.38 -62.79
CA TYR A 79 52.08 -34.65 -63.97
C TYR A 79 53.62 -34.55 -63.99
N GLY A 80 54.31 -35.11 -63.00
CA GLY A 80 55.76 -34.98 -62.81
C GLY A 80 56.14 -33.75 -62.01
N GLU A 81 57.45 -33.59 -61.80
CA GLU A 81 58.05 -32.51 -61.04
C GLU A 81 57.99 -31.18 -61.82
N PHE A 82 57.32 -30.17 -61.28
CA PHE A 82 57.27 -28.84 -61.88
C PHE A 82 58.48 -27.99 -61.42
N THR A 83 59.15 -27.41 -62.41
CA THR A 83 60.38 -26.62 -62.30
C THR A 83 60.31 -25.42 -63.27
N CYS A 84 61.29 -24.52 -63.24
CA CYS A 84 61.35 -23.41 -64.20
C CYS A 84 61.33 -23.91 -65.67
N ALA A 85 62.03 -25.01 -65.96
CA ALA A 85 62.12 -25.61 -67.31
C ALA A 85 60.81 -26.28 -67.79
N THR A 86 59.87 -26.55 -66.88
CA THR A 86 58.52 -27.03 -67.21
C THR A 86 57.74 -25.98 -68.00
N CYS A 87 57.83 -24.72 -67.55
CA CYS A 87 57.00 -23.62 -68.03
C CYS A 87 57.76 -22.67 -68.97
N HIS A 88 59.10 -22.63 -68.87
CA HIS A 88 59.95 -21.72 -69.63
C HIS A 88 61.01 -22.47 -70.45
N GLU A 89 61.35 -21.90 -71.60
CA GLU A 89 62.54 -22.24 -72.39
C GLU A 89 63.38 -20.96 -72.56
N PRO A 90 64.71 -20.99 -72.40
CA PRO A 90 65.56 -19.87 -72.78
C PRO A 90 65.29 -19.45 -74.23
N ASP A 91 65.28 -18.14 -74.47
CA ASP A 91 65.20 -17.52 -75.80
C ASP A 91 63.99 -17.96 -76.64
N ALA A 92 62.85 -18.23 -75.98
CA ALA A 92 61.57 -18.44 -76.65
C ALA A 92 61.12 -17.18 -77.42
N GLU A 93 60.42 -17.37 -78.55
CA GLU A 93 59.87 -16.29 -79.40
C GLU A 93 58.76 -15.43 -78.75
N ASN A 94 58.53 -15.54 -77.44
CA ASN A 94 57.52 -14.76 -76.72
C ASN A 94 58.13 -13.97 -75.55
N ILE A 95 57.51 -12.82 -75.27
CA ILE A 95 57.92 -11.78 -74.31
C ILE A 95 58.03 -12.20 -72.82
N LYS A 96 57.90 -13.50 -72.51
CA LYS A 96 58.05 -14.09 -71.16
C LYS A 96 58.83 -15.41 -71.16
N ASN A 97 59.54 -15.74 -72.24
CA ASN A 97 60.32 -16.97 -72.38
C ASN A 97 59.51 -18.24 -72.03
N ILE A 98 58.20 -18.24 -72.32
CA ILE A 98 57.31 -19.38 -72.03
C ILE A 98 57.56 -20.48 -73.06
N ARG A 99 57.56 -21.73 -72.60
CA ARG A 99 57.85 -22.90 -73.42
C ARG A 99 56.81 -23.06 -74.55
N ARG A 100 57.27 -23.18 -75.80
CA ARG A 100 56.37 -23.27 -76.99
C ARG A 100 55.55 -24.56 -77.02
N THR A 101 56.06 -25.63 -76.43
CA THR A 101 55.36 -26.92 -76.30
C THR A 101 55.39 -27.40 -74.85
N ILE A 102 54.23 -27.45 -74.20
CA ILE A 102 54.07 -28.00 -72.84
C ILE A 102 53.76 -29.49 -72.95
N SER A 103 54.45 -30.33 -72.17
CA SER A 103 54.37 -31.79 -72.25
C SER A 103 54.22 -32.41 -70.86
N VAL A 104 53.53 -33.57 -70.76
CA VAL A 104 53.36 -34.26 -69.47
C VAL A 104 54.70 -34.87 -69.05
N MET A 105 55.26 -34.39 -67.93
CA MET A 105 56.63 -34.73 -67.52
C MET A 105 56.77 -36.09 -66.81
N ASN A 106 55.66 -36.68 -66.36
CA ASN A 106 55.63 -38.06 -65.90
C ASN A 106 55.22 -38.98 -67.08
N PRO A 107 56.13 -39.78 -67.67
CA PRO A 107 55.83 -40.62 -68.83
C PRO A 107 54.86 -41.77 -68.53
N ILE A 108 54.69 -42.14 -67.26
CA ILE A 108 53.73 -43.17 -66.80
C ILE A 108 52.32 -42.56 -66.62
N SER A 109 52.16 -41.24 -66.72
CA SER A 109 50.87 -40.58 -66.56
C SER A 109 49.94 -40.85 -67.73
N THR A 110 48.74 -41.36 -67.43
CA THR A 110 47.66 -41.52 -68.42
C THR A 110 47.06 -40.19 -68.89
N HIS A 111 47.30 -39.07 -68.19
CA HIS A 111 46.73 -37.76 -68.52
C HIS A 111 47.15 -37.23 -69.90
N THR A 112 46.31 -36.37 -70.45
CA THR A 112 46.47 -35.70 -71.74
C THR A 112 46.06 -34.23 -71.60
N PHE A 113 46.77 -33.35 -72.29
CA PHE A 113 46.40 -31.94 -72.47
C PHE A 113 45.15 -31.79 -73.36
N PRO A 114 44.59 -30.58 -73.52
CA PRO A 114 43.46 -30.32 -74.41
C PRO A 114 43.68 -30.90 -75.82
N GLY A 115 42.64 -31.47 -76.41
CA GLY A 115 42.74 -32.21 -77.67
C GLY A 115 43.31 -33.64 -77.55
N GLY A 116 43.57 -34.15 -76.34
CA GLY A 116 43.93 -35.55 -76.11
C GLY A 116 45.42 -35.90 -76.30
N SER A 117 46.28 -34.90 -76.52
CA SER A 117 47.72 -35.12 -76.71
C SER A 117 48.52 -35.21 -75.40
N LYS A 118 49.69 -35.85 -75.43
CA LYS A 118 50.70 -35.79 -74.34
C LYS A 118 51.49 -34.47 -74.33
N SER A 119 51.46 -33.74 -75.45
CA SER A 119 52.17 -32.48 -75.67
C SER A 119 51.29 -31.51 -76.45
N VAL A 120 51.20 -30.26 -76.02
CA VAL A 120 50.38 -29.22 -76.66
C VAL A 120 51.22 -27.97 -76.94
N ASN A 121 51.11 -27.46 -78.15
CA ASN A 121 51.74 -26.20 -78.54
C ASN A 121 50.95 -25.04 -77.96
N VAL A 122 51.64 -24.02 -77.45
CA VAL A 122 51.04 -22.91 -76.72
C VAL A 122 51.30 -21.58 -77.40
N ILE A 123 50.22 -20.83 -77.66
CA ILE A 123 50.30 -19.48 -78.19
C ILE A 123 50.34 -18.49 -77.03
N PHE A 124 51.41 -17.70 -76.94
CA PHE A 124 51.51 -16.56 -76.03
C PHE A 124 52.19 -15.34 -76.68
N MET A 125 51.67 -14.91 -77.83
CA MET A 125 52.22 -13.77 -78.57
C MET A 125 51.65 -12.41 -78.11
N SER A 126 50.61 -12.43 -77.25
CA SER A 126 49.93 -11.23 -76.76
C SER A 126 49.15 -11.49 -75.46
N ASN A 127 48.74 -10.43 -74.75
CA ASN A 127 47.81 -10.54 -73.63
C ASN A 127 46.44 -11.14 -74.03
N THR A 128 46.04 -11.03 -75.31
CA THR A 128 44.82 -11.67 -75.84
C THR A 128 44.97 -13.17 -76.13
N SER A 129 46.15 -13.75 -75.87
CA SER A 129 46.46 -15.18 -76.04
C SER A 129 46.29 -16.01 -74.75
N MET A 130 45.81 -15.41 -73.64
CA MET A 130 45.70 -16.09 -72.34
C MET A 130 44.56 -17.13 -72.29
N GLY A 131 43.36 -16.74 -72.71
CA GLY A 131 42.15 -17.58 -72.83
C GLY A 131 41.12 -16.90 -73.73
N ASN A 132 40.03 -17.59 -74.10
CA ASN A 132 38.90 -16.99 -74.84
C ASN A 132 37.63 -17.87 -74.79
N ASP A 133 36.66 -17.49 -73.96
CA ASP A 133 35.33 -18.12 -73.88
C ASP A 133 34.22 -17.28 -74.54
N ARG A 134 34.57 -16.33 -75.43
CA ARG A 134 33.60 -15.52 -76.20
C ARG A 134 32.95 -16.30 -77.33
N ALA A 135 33.55 -17.42 -77.72
CA ALA A 135 33.04 -18.36 -78.71
C ALA A 135 33.36 -19.78 -78.20
N ALA A 136 32.49 -20.75 -78.48
CA ALA A 136 32.70 -22.13 -78.05
C ALA A 136 33.84 -22.79 -78.85
N HIS A 137 34.67 -23.57 -78.15
CA HIS A 137 35.76 -24.37 -78.69
C HIS A 137 35.86 -25.70 -77.92
N SER A 138 36.15 -26.80 -78.61
CA SER A 138 36.32 -28.14 -78.00
C SER A 138 37.77 -28.44 -77.57
N SER A 139 38.70 -27.51 -77.81
CA SER A 139 40.11 -27.58 -77.43
C SER A 139 40.73 -26.19 -77.47
N SER A 140 41.75 -25.92 -76.65
CA SER A 140 42.47 -24.63 -76.66
C SER A 140 43.99 -24.82 -76.60
N ASN A 141 44.71 -23.93 -77.28
CA ASN A 141 46.16 -23.78 -77.31
C ASN A 141 46.62 -22.49 -76.59
N ARG A 142 45.73 -21.85 -75.81
CA ARG A 142 45.96 -20.60 -75.08
C ARG A 142 46.58 -20.89 -73.71
N ILE A 143 47.56 -20.11 -73.27
CA ILE A 143 48.43 -20.48 -72.13
C ILE A 143 47.68 -20.80 -70.83
N CYS A 144 46.65 -20.04 -70.47
CA CYS A 144 45.91 -20.31 -69.22
C CYS A 144 45.01 -21.53 -69.36
N GLU A 145 44.37 -21.71 -70.52
CA GLU A 145 43.43 -22.81 -70.79
C GLU A 145 44.18 -24.15 -70.98
N VAL A 146 45.40 -24.12 -71.52
CA VAL A 146 46.32 -25.27 -71.57
C VAL A 146 46.73 -25.71 -70.17
N CYS A 147 47.26 -24.80 -69.36
CA CYS A 147 47.80 -25.11 -68.03
C CYS A 147 46.70 -25.39 -67.00
N HIS A 148 45.51 -24.80 -67.19
CA HIS A 148 44.36 -24.94 -66.30
C HIS A 148 43.15 -25.53 -67.04
N SER A 149 43.38 -26.60 -67.79
CA SER A 149 42.41 -27.33 -68.64
C SER A 149 41.17 -27.92 -67.92
N GLN A 150 41.03 -27.71 -66.61
CA GLN A 150 39.91 -28.19 -65.78
C GLN A 150 39.30 -27.07 -64.91
N LEU A 151 39.32 -25.83 -65.40
CA LEU A 151 38.62 -24.71 -64.76
C LEU A 151 37.09 -24.81 -64.92
N THR A 152 36.38 -24.09 -64.04
CA THR A 152 34.93 -23.87 -64.05
C THR A 152 34.47 -22.94 -65.18
N TYR A 153 35.33 -21.99 -65.58
CA TYR A 153 35.17 -21.00 -66.65
C TYR A 153 36.53 -20.88 -67.36
N HIS A 154 36.57 -20.52 -68.65
CA HIS A 154 37.81 -20.71 -69.46
C HIS A 154 38.34 -22.16 -69.38
N ASN A 155 37.44 -23.14 -69.44
CA ASN A 155 37.84 -24.53 -69.68
C ASN A 155 38.33 -24.67 -71.12
N ALA A 156 39.32 -25.53 -71.35
CA ALA A 156 39.89 -25.73 -72.68
C ALA A 156 38.91 -26.38 -73.67
N ASP A 157 37.90 -27.09 -73.17
CA ASP A 157 36.67 -27.39 -73.90
C ASP A 157 35.52 -26.61 -73.23
N THR A 158 35.00 -25.60 -73.93
CA THR A 158 33.97 -24.69 -73.41
C THR A 158 32.65 -25.40 -73.11
N ALA A 159 32.41 -26.60 -73.63
CA ALA A 159 31.26 -27.41 -73.23
C ALA A 159 31.31 -27.79 -71.73
N ASN A 160 32.50 -27.86 -71.13
CA ASN A 160 32.68 -28.20 -69.71
C ASN A 160 32.61 -26.98 -68.76
N ASN A 161 32.51 -25.75 -69.29
CA ASN A 161 32.21 -24.57 -68.46
C ASN A 161 30.90 -24.81 -67.69
N GLN A 162 30.86 -24.38 -66.43
CA GLN A 162 29.71 -24.47 -65.55
C GLN A 162 28.99 -23.13 -65.45
N GLY A 163 27.69 -23.15 -65.16
CA GLY A 163 26.84 -21.96 -65.11
C GLY A 163 26.13 -21.64 -66.43
N VAL A 164 25.30 -20.60 -66.40
CA VAL A 164 24.46 -20.16 -67.51
C VAL A 164 24.54 -18.64 -67.62
N PRO A 165 24.97 -18.06 -68.76
CA PRO A 165 25.53 -18.74 -69.94
C PRO A 165 26.88 -19.44 -69.65
N LYS A 166 27.25 -20.43 -70.48
CA LYS A 166 28.57 -21.09 -70.46
C LYS A 166 29.68 -20.28 -71.14
N LEU A 167 29.33 -19.17 -71.78
CA LEU A 167 30.21 -18.27 -72.53
C LEU A 167 30.13 -16.87 -71.93
N GLY A 168 31.23 -16.11 -71.96
CA GLY A 168 31.24 -14.71 -71.56
C GLY A 168 31.52 -14.46 -70.07
N HIS A 169 32.53 -15.15 -69.52
CA HIS A 169 33.22 -14.71 -68.30
C HIS A 169 33.51 -13.19 -68.42
N PRO A 170 33.08 -12.35 -67.45
CA PRO A 170 32.85 -10.93 -67.69
C PRO A 170 34.13 -10.15 -68.00
N ALA A 171 34.33 -9.92 -69.30
CA ALA A 171 35.49 -9.23 -69.84
C ALA A 171 35.36 -7.71 -69.67
N GLN A 172 36.38 -7.09 -69.06
CA GLN A 172 36.37 -5.68 -68.65
C GLN A 172 35.98 -4.72 -69.79
N GLY A 173 34.84 -4.05 -69.65
CA GLY A 173 34.35 -3.05 -70.61
C GLY A 173 34.15 -3.55 -72.05
N GLY A 174 33.98 -4.86 -72.25
CA GLY A 174 33.90 -5.46 -73.59
C GLY A 174 35.26 -5.74 -74.24
N GLN A 175 36.37 -5.31 -73.64
CA GLN A 175 37.73 -5.71 -74.02
C GLN A 175 38.14 -7.01 -73.31
N ALA A 176 39.10 -7.76 -73.86
CA ALA A 176 39.63 -8.96 -73.22
C ALA A 176 40.51 -8.57 -72.03
N GLY A 177 39.93 -8.56 -70.82
CA GLY A 177 40.65 -8.26 -69.59
C GLY A 177 41.78 -9.26 -69.36
N VAL A 178 42.96 -8.77 -68.96
CA VAL A 178 44.11 -9.64 -68.64
C VAL A 178 43.76 -10.46 -67.40
N CYS A 179 43.78 -11.79 -67.47
CA CYS A 179 43.34 -12.66 -66.39
C CYS A 179 44.04 -12.35 -65.05
N THR A 180 45.33 -11.95 -65.12
CA THR A 180 46.16 -11.54 -63.98
C THR A 180 45.65 -10.33 -63.20
N SER A 181 44.73 -9.54 -63.75
CA SER A 181 44.13 -8.36 -63.09
C SER A 181 43.01 -8.70 -62.10
N CYS A 182 42.46 -9.92 -62.15
CA CYS A 182 41.48 -10.42 -61.18
C CYS A 182 41.88 -11.77 -60.55
N HIS A 183 42.85 -12.46 -61.12
CA HIS A 183 43.35 -13.77 -60.69
C HIS A 183 44.89 -13.73 -60.64
N THR A 184 45.53 -13.56 -59.48
CA THR A 184 47.00 -13.48 -59.45
C THR A 184 47.66 -14.86 -59.63
N HIS A 185 48.79 -14.89 -60.34
CA HIS A 185 49.53 -16.13 -60.59
C HIS A 185 50.08 -16.74 -59.29
N ASN A 186 50.61 -15.93 -58.38
CA ASN A 186 51.13 -16.39 -57.08
C ASN A 186 50.06 -16.89 -56.09
N THR A 187 48.76 -16.82 -56.43
CA THR A 187 47.68 -17.48 -55.66
C THR A 187 47.03 -18.65 -56.41
N GLY A 188 47.68 -19.12 -57.48
CA GLY A 188 47.16 -20.20 -58.33
C GLY A 188 45.88 -19.80 -59.07
N PHE A 189 45.75 -18.51 -59.44
CA PHE A 189 44.61 -17.93 -60.15
C PHE A 189 43.25 -18.08 -59.43
N LYS A 190 43.24 -18.30 -58.12
CA LYS A 190 42.02 -18.37 -57.30
C LYS A 190 41.32 -17.00 -57.28
N ALA A 191 40.11 -16.92 -57.81
CA ALA A 191 39.25 -15.76 -57.57
C ALA A 191 38.90 -15.72 -56.07
N SER A 192 39.07 -14.55 -55.43
CA SER A 192 38.67 -14.36 -54.04
C SER A 192 37.79 -13.12 -53.88
N CYS A 193 36.48 -13.34 -53.81
CA CYS A 193 35.52 -12.30 -53.50
C CYS A 193 35.48 -12.08 -51.99
N GLY A 194 36.06 -10.98 -51.51
CA GLY A 194 35.86 -10.50 -50.14
C GLY A 194 36.80 -11.04 -49.06
N ASN A 195 37.83 -11.83 -49.39
CA ASN A 195 38.83 -12.29 -48.40
C ASN A 195 40.25 -12.37 -48.99
N GLY A 196 41.27 -11.97 -48.24
CA GLY A 196 42.67 -11.91 -48.70
C GLY A 196 43.01 -10.71 -49.60
N THR A 197 44.30 -10.53 -49.86
CA THR A 197 44.90 -9.34 -50.53
C THR A 197 44.32 -9.02 -51.90
N ASN A 198 43.78 -10.02 -52.61
CA ASN A 198 43.41 -9.92 -54.02
C ASN A 198 41.92 -9.61 -54.25
N ALA A 199 41.17 -9.29 -53.20
CA ALA A 199 39.73 -9.01 -53.30
C ALA A 199 39.44 -7.64 -53.94
N CYS A 200 38.42 -7.56 -54.80
CA CYS A 200 37.99 -6.29 -55.44
C CYS A 200 37.39 -5.27 -54.44
N HIS A 201 36.87 -5.76 -53.32
CA HIS A 201 36.46 -5.01 -52.12
C HIS A 201 36.35 -5.96 -50.91
N GLY A 202 36.26 -5.42 -49.71
CA GLY A 202 36.01 -6.17 -48.48
C GLY A 202 34.55 -6.60 -48.31
N ASN A 203 34.33 -7.60 -47.45
CA ASN A 203 33.01 -8.21 -47.23
C ASN A 203 32.66 -8.29 -45.72
N PRO A 204 32.07 -7.23 -45.13
CA PRO A 204 31.79 -5.91 -45.71
C PRO A 204 33.04 -5.01 -45.82
N PRO A 205 32.99 -3.91 -46.59
CA PRO A 205 34.10 -2.95 -46.64
C PRO A 205 34.14 -2.09 -45.36
N THR A 206 35.26 -2.13 -44.65
CA THR A 206 35.47 -1.42 -43.37
C THR A 206 36.66 -0.45 -43.38
N SER A 207 37.38 -0.35 -44.49
CA SER A 207 38.53 0.53 -44.72
C SER A 207 38.28 1.47 -45.90
N ILE A 208 38.75 2.72 -45.79
CA ILE A 208 38.60 3.76 -46.82
C ILE A 208 39.50 3.52 -48.04
N VAL A 209 40.44 2.58 -47.95
CA VAL A 209 41.30 2.12 -49.05
C VAL A 209 40.43 1.53 -50.17
N LEU A 210 40.80 1.75 -51.42
CA LEU A 210 40.15 1.15 -52.58
C LEU A 210 40.77 -0.22 -52.87
N GLY A 211 39.94 -1.27 -52.89
CA GLY A 211 40.37 -2.66 -53.10
C GLY A 211 40.93 -3.36 -51.84
N GLY A 212 41.21 -4.66 -51.97
CA GLY A 212 41.68 -5.53 -50.90
C GLY A 212 40.58 -6.00 -49.94
N TYR A 213 40.95 -6.94 -49.05
CA TYR A 213 40.05 -7.68 -48.14
C TYR A 213 39.14 -6.84 -47.22
N SER A 214 39.42 -5.56 -47.04
CA SER A 214 38.65 -4.65 -46.18
C SER A 214 38.27 -3.33 -46.87
N GLY A 215 38.74 -3.08 -48.10
CA GLY A 215 38.57 -1.80 -48.77
C GLY A 215 37.21 -1.63 -49.46
N MET A 216 36.86 -0.38 -49.76
CA MET A 216 35.76 -0.04 -50.66
C MET A 216 36.05 -0.52 -52.09
N VAL A 217 35.02 -0.70 -52.92
CA VAL A 217 35.21 -1.11 -54.33
C VAL A 217 36.08 -0.13 -55.09
N GLY A 218 37.22 -0.62 -55.60
CA GLY A 218 38.17 0.13 -56.43
C GLY A 218 38.18 -0.28 -57.90
N THR A 219 37.76 -1.51 -58.22
CA THR A 219 37.90 -2.14 -59.53
C THR A 219 36.53 -2.60 -60.05
N PRO A 220 36.16 -2.34 -61.32
CA PRO A 220 36.90 -1.58 -62.35
C PRO A 220 37.02 -0.07 -62.07
N ARG A 221 36.23 0.49 -61.13
CA ARG A 221 36.36 1.88 -60.66
C ARG A 221 35.78 2.08 -59.25
N ALA A 222 36.10 3.21 -58.62
CA ALA A 222 35.48 3.62 -57.35
C ALA A 222 33.98 3.93 -57.51
N SER A 223 33.19 3.72 -56.44
CA SER A 223 31.73 3.90 -56.51
C SER A 223 31.27 5.36 -56.49
N HIS A 224 31.97 6.24 -55.75
CA HIS A 224 31.60 7.63 -55.49
C HIS A 224 30.15 7.81 -54.99
N LEU A 225 29.67 6.87 -54.16
CA LEU A 225 28.33 6.92 -53.55
C LEU A 225 28.32 7.52 -52.13
N LEU A 226 29.47 7.53 -51.45
CA LEU A 226 29.69 8.16 -50.14
C LEU A 226 30.66 9.35 -50.29
N GLU A 227 30.76 10.19 -49.26
CA GLU A 227 31.74 11.29 -49.26
C GLU A 227 33.18 10.75 -49.33
N PRO A 228 34.15 11.54 -49.86
CA PRO A 228 35.55 11.16 -49.86
C PRO A 228 36.04 10.72 -48.47
N ASN A 229 36.83 9.64 -48.43
CA ASN A 229 37.37 9.05 -47.21
C ASN A 229 36.30 8.52 -46.21
N GLN A 230 35.14 8.07 -46.68
CA GLN A 230 34.14 7.37 -45.86
C GLN A 230 33.82 5.96 -46.36
N VAL A 231 33.63 5.04 -45.41
CA VAL A 231 33.01 3.72 -45.63
C VAL A 231 31.54 3.66 -45.20
N GLY A 232 31.04 4.70 -44.53
CA GLY A 232 29.71 4.69 -43.92
C GLY A 232 29.55 3.64 -42.81
N ALA A 233 28.31 3.27 -42.53
CA ALA A 233 27.93 2.50 -41.33
C ALA A 233 28.26 0.99 -41.40
N HIS A 234 28.97 0.49 -42.41
CA HIS A 234 29.34 -0.92 -42.56
C HIS A 234 30.00 -1.51 -41.29
N ARG A 235 30.97 -0.78 -40.72
CA ARG A 235 31.67 -1.23 -39.50
C ARG A 235 30.71 -1.38 -38.32
N SER A 236 29.87 -0.36 -38.06
CA SER A 236 28.89 -0.38 -36.98
C SER A 236 27.87 -1.52 -37.11
N HIS A 237 27.30 -1.72 -38.31
CA HIS A 237 26.39 -2.83 -38.58
C HIS A 237 27.06 -4.19 -38.34
N SER A 238 28.30 -4.37 -38.83
CA SER A 238 29.06 -5.60 -38.60
C SER A 238 29.34 -5.90 -37.12
N GLN A 239 29.55 -4.86 -36.30
CA GLN A 239 29.83 -4.99 -34.86
C GLN A 239 28.57 -5.25 -34.01
N HIS A 240 27.38 -4.87 -34.49
CA HIS A 240 26.10 -5.07 -33.79
C HIS A 240 25.30 -6.31 -34.29
N GLY A 241 25.97 -7.29 -34.88
CA GLY A 241 25.35 -8.55 -35.33
C GLY A 241 24.60 -8.47 -36.66
N VAL A 242 24.58 -7.30 -37.32
CA VAL A 242 24.11 -7.12 -38.70
C VAL A 242 25.27 -7.41 -39.66
N SER A 243 25.93 -8.56 -39.45
CA SER A 243 27.25 -8.91 -40.01
C SER A 243 27.22 -9.54 -41.39
N VAL A 244 26.03 -9.70 -41.99
CA VAL A 244 25.86 -10.24 -43.34
C VAL A 244 25.50 -9.11 -44.30
N CYS A 245 26.23 -8.97 -45.41
CA CYS A 245 25.94 -7.97 -46.44
C CYS A 245 24.49 -8.09 -46.99
N ASP A 246 23.96 -9.31 -47.03
CA ASP A 246 22.56 -9.65 -47.35
C ASP A 246 21.55 -8.75 -46.63
N ASN A 247 21.79 -8.29 -45.39
CA ASN A 247 20.83 -7.46 -44.65
C ASN A 247 20.43 -6.18 -45.42
N CYS A 248 21.31 -5.65 -46.29
CA CYS A 248 21.09 -4.47 -47.14
C CYS A 248 21.33 -4.72 -48.66
N HIS A 249 21.92 -5.86 -49.03
CA HIS A 249 22.30 -6.22 -50.41
C HIS A 249 21.77 -7.59 -50.85
N TYR A 250 20.60 -8.01 -50.36
CA TYR A 250 19.97 -9.29 -50.74
C TYR A 250 19.34 -9.25 -52.13
N ILE A 251 19.58 -10.29 -52.92
CA ILE A 251 19.05 -10.43 -54.28
C ILE A 251 17.98 -11.53 -54.27
N SER A 252 16.76 -11.15 -54.62
CA SER A 252 15.57 -12.02 -54.47
C SER A 252 15.46 -13.18 -55.47
N ASP A 253 16.32 -13.23 -56.49
CA ASP A 253 16.41 -14.32 -57.48
C ASP A 253 17.33 -15.47 -57.05
N GLY A 254 17.98 -15.37 -55.87
CA GLY A 254 18.92 -16.38 -55.36
C GLY A 254 20.29 -16.36 -56.05
N SER A 255 20.59 -15.35 -56.87
CA SER A 255 21.89 -15.21 -57.54
C SER A 255 23.01 -14.70 -56.61
N ILE A 256 24.21 -14.55 -57.19
CA ILE A 256 25.45 -14.31 -56.44
C ILE A 256 25.42 -12.97 -55.72
N LYS A 257 25.53 -13.02 -54.38
CA LYS A 257 25.67 -11.89 -53.45
C LYS A 257 26.70 -10.87 -53.94
N MET A 258 26.51 -9.59 -53.58
CA MET A 258 27.49 -8.52 -53.88
C MET A 258 28.93 -8.93 -53.50
N PRO A 259 29.91 -8.92 -54.44
CA PRO A 259 29.82 -8.38 -55.80
C PRO A 259 29.13 -9.31 -56.80
N ASN A 260 28.02 -8.83 -57.38
CA ASN A 260 27.58 -9.29 -58.69
C ASN A 260 28.42 -8.57 -59.78
N LEU A 261 28.39 -9.08 -61.02
CA LEU A 261 29.14 -8.52 -62.15
C LEU A 261 28.26 -7.64 -63.08
N SER A 262 27.13 -7.13 -62.56
CA SER A 262 26.12 -6.34 -63.32
C SER A 262 26.47 -4.86 -63.52
N ASN A 263 27.57 -4.37 -62.93
CA ASN A 263 27.90 -2.94 -62.82
C ASN A 263 26.84 -2.09 -62.06
N THR A 264 26.07 -2.70 -61.16
CA THR A 264 25.11 -2.00 -60.30
C THR A 264 25.33 -2.29 -58.82
N LEU A 265 25.16 -1.28 -57.96
CA LEU A 265 25.02 -1.49 -56.53
C LEU A 265 23.56 -1.88 -56.26
N GLN A 266 23.33 -3.17 -56.07
CA GLN A 266 22.02 -3.68 -55.68
C GLN A 266 21.76 -3.41 -54.19
N ILE A 267 20.61 -2.80 -53.89
CA ILE A 267 20.09 -2.58 -52.55
C ILE A 267 18.86 -3.48 -52.38
N GLY A 268 18.80 -4.21 -51.27
CA GLY A 268 17.79 -5.22 -51.01
C GLY A 268 17.77 -5.55 -49.53
N PHE A 269 16.73 -5.13 -48.82
CA PHE A 269 16.61 -5.36 -47.39
C PHE A 269 16.23 -6.82 -47.09
N TYR A 270 16.97 -7.47 -46.19
CA TYR A 270 16.71 -8.84 -45.71
C TYR A 270 17.18 -9.02 -44.26
N GLY A 271 16.73 -8.12 -43.39
CA GLY A 271 17.11 -8.11 -41.97
C GLY A 271 16.68 -9.36 -41.20
N PHE A 272 17.57 -9.83 -40.32
CA PHE A 272 17.29 -10.84 -39.28
C PHE A 272 16.79 -12.19 -39.81
N GLY A 273 17.34 -12.64 -40.94
CA GLY A 273 16.96 -13.90 -41.58
C GLY A 273 15.61 -13.80 -42.31
N GLY A 274 15.33 -12.66 -42.96
CA GLY A 274 14.12 -12.44 -43.73
C GLY A 274 12.91 -11.94 -42.95
N LYS A 275 13.05 -11.61 -41.67
CA LYS A 275 11.98 -10.99 -40.87
C LYS A 275 11.71 -9.54 -41.26
N VAL A 276 12.69 -8.85 -41.87
CA VAL A 276 12.59 -7.45 -42.30
C VAL A 276 13.01 -7.34 -43.76
N THR A 277 12.06 -7.50 -44.68
CA THR A 277 12.34 -7.46 -46.14
C THR A 277 12.08 -6.09 -46.80
N SER A 278 11.53 -5.13 -46.05
CA SER A 278 10.98 -3.87 -46.57
C SER A 278 11.72 -2.65 -46.06
N GLY A 279 11.96 -1.67 -46.93
CA GLY A 279 12.54 -0.39 -46.54
C GLY A 279 12.70 0.57 -47.72
N VAL A 280 12.98 1.84 -47.41
CA VAL A 280 13.29 2.91 -48.35
C VAL A 280 14.76 3.29 -48.22
N TYR A 281 15.48 3.39 -49.34
CA TYR A 281 16.84 3.96 -49.41
C TYR A 281 16.87 5.17 -50.36
N VAL A 282 17.60 6.22 -49.98
CA VAL A 282 17.80 7.44 -50.78
C VAL A 282 19.16 7.39 -51.50
N PRO A 283 19.24 7.00 -52.78
CA PRO A 283 20.51 6.84 -53.49
C PRO A 283 21.18 8.18 -53.82
N TYR A 284 22.52 8.23 -53.71
CA TYR A 284 23.32 9.35 -54.20
C TYR A 284 23.49 9.32 -55.73
N SER A 285 23.60 10.51 -56.34
CA SER A 285 23.79 10.67 -57.78
C SER A 285 24.71 11.86 -58.10
N SER A 286 25.78 11.61 -58.83
CA SER A 286 26.70 12.62 -59.38
C SER A 286 27.19 12.21 -60.77
N THR A 287 27.82 13.14 -61.49
CA THR A 287 28.46 12.88 -62.79
C THR A 287 29.58 11.83 -62.71
N ASN A 288 30.23 11.72 -61.54
CA ASN A 288 31.40 10.86 -61.33
C ASN A 288 31.03 9.51 -60.67
N ARG A 289 29.74 9.18 -60.55
CA ARG A 289 29.26 7.94 -59.91
C ARG A 289 29.67 6.71 -60.72
N GLY A 290 30.37 5.77 -60.07
CA GLY A 290 30.92 4.57 -60.72
C GLY A 290 29.90 3.49 -61.09
N TYR A 291 28.83 3.33 -60.31
CA TYR A 291 27.82 2.28 -60.47
C TYR A 291 26.40 2.83 -60.30
N ALA A 292 25.43 2.33 -61.07
CA ALA A 292 24.03 2.66 -60.86
C ALA A 292 23.48 1.93 -59.63
N VAL A 293 22.62 2.56 -58.84
CA VAL A 293 21.92 1.89 -57.73
C VAL A 293 20.63 1.26 -58.26
N ARG A 294 20.30 0.03 -57.85
CA ARG A 294 19.04 -0.65 -58.19
C ARG A 294 18.44 -1.35 -56.98
N ALA A 295 17.10 -1.39 -56.90
CA ALA A 295 16.40 -2.31 -56.00
C ALA A 295 16.62 -3.76 -56.46
N SER A 296 16.65 -4.70 -55.51
CA SER A 296 16.90 -6.13 -55.75
C SER A 296 15.99 -7.08 -54.97
N THR A 297 15.04 -6.53 -54.19
CA THR A 297 13.90 -7.26 -53.63
C THR A 297 12.59 -6.51 -53.93
N PRO A 298 11.44 -7.18 -54.09
CA PRO A 298 10.16 -6.52 -54.40
C PRO A 298 9.69 -5.52 -53.35
N ASN A 299 10.12 -5.67 -52.10
CA ASN A 299 9.74 -4.81 -50.97
C ASN A 299 10.76 -3.67 -50.70
N THR A 300 11.83 -3.55 -51.50
CA THR A 300 12.84 -2.48 -51.37
C THR A 300 12.54 -1.31 -52.30
N THR A 301 12.25 -0.15 -51.74
CA THR A 301 11.96 1.08 -52.48
C THR A 301 13.21 1.95 -52.59
N LEU A 302 13.58 2.35 -53.80
CA LEU A 302 14.48 3.48 -54.00
C LEU A 302 13.66 4.77 -54.02
N ALA A 303 14.00 5.72 -53.16
CA ALA A 303 13.47 7.08 -53.21
C ALA A 303 14.08 7.87 -54.39
N ALA A 304 13.59 9.10 -54.60
CA ALA A 304 14.19 10.02 -55.55
C ALA A 304 15.70 10.21 -55.29
N VAL A 305 16.49 10.23 -56.36
CA VAL A 305 17.94 10.42 -56.28
C VAL A 305 18.30 11.77 -55.69
N ALA A 306 19.28 11.79 -54.79
CA ALA A 306 19.80 13.01 -54.17
C ALA A 306 21.21 13.34 -54.69
N THR A 307 21.44 14.61 -55.01
CA THR A 307 22.71 15.12 -55.59
C THR A 307 23.68 15.68 -54.55
N THR A 308 23.26 15.80 -53.29
CA THR A 308 24.12 16.22 -52.17
C THR A 308 24.17 15.13 -51.10
N TYR A 309 25.35 14.90 -50.52
CA TYR A 309 25.55 13.85 -49.53
C TYR A 309 24.69 14.00 -48.25
N PRO A 310 24.43 15.22 -47.71
CA PRO A 310 23.52 15.39 -46.57
C PRO A 310 22.04 15.09 -46.86
N ALA A 311 21.64 15.01 -48.14
CA ALA A 311 20.30 14.58 -48.54
C ALA A 311 20.24 13.08 -48.89
N ALA A 312 21.32 12.55 -49.48
CA ALA A 312 21.45 11.16 -49.90
C ALA A 312 21.80 10.20 -48.76
N ASN A 313 21.95 8.91 -49.12
CA ASN A 313 22.41 7.81 -48.26
C ASN A 313 21.54 7.54 -47.02
N LYS A 314 20.29 8.01 -47.02
CA LYS A 314 19.35 7.81 -45.91
C LYS A 314 18.56 6.53 -46.06
N CYS A 315 18.28 5.90 -44.93
CA CYS A 315 17.34 4.79 -44.80
C CYS A 315 16.08 5.28 -44.07
N ALA A 316 14.92 4.86 -44.53
CA ALA A 316 13.62 5.18 -43.93
C ALA A 316 12.67 3.99 -44.10
N ASN A 317 11.57 3.96 -43.34
CA ASN A 317 10.55 2.90 -43.42
C ASN A 317 11.08 1.45 -43.26
N LEU A 318 12.26 1.29 -42.65
CA LEU A 318 12.78 0.01 -42.16
C LEU A 318 12.25 -0.22 -40.74
N TYR A 319 12.25 -1.47 -40.25
CA TYR A 319 11.69 -1.81 -38.93
C TYR A 319 12.25 -0.96 -37.76
N CYS A 320 13.58 -0.86 -37.64
CA CYS A 320 14.24 0.00 -36.64
C CYS A 320 14.25 1.50 -37.01
N HIS A 321 13.71 1.87 -38.18
CA HIS A 321 13.72 3.22 -38.75
C HIS A 321 12.28 3.64 -39.12
N GLY A 322 11.38 3.48 -38.15
CA GLY A 322 10.02 4.01 -38.19
C GLY A 322 9.01 3.33 -39.13
N GLY A 323 9.35 2.26 -39.85
CA GLY A 323 8.45 1.63 -40.83
C GLY A 323 7.69 0.38 -40.39
N GLY A 324 8.18 -0.33 -39.37
CA GLY A 324 7.69 -1.68 -39.06
C GLY A 324 8.13 -2.69 -40.12
N VAL A 325 7.30 -3.69 -40.42
CA VAL A 325 7.53 -4.64 -41.52
C VAL A 325 6.30 -4.74 -42.39
N THR A 326 6.50 -4.58 -43.71
CA THR A 326 5.44 -4.62 -44.71
C THR A 326 5.79 -5.66 -45.79
N VAL A 327 4.84 -6.51 -46.15
CA VAL A 327 4.99 -7.52 -47.20
C VAL A 327 3.78 -7.41 -48.14
N GLY A 328 4.02 -7.22 -49.45
CA GLY A 328 2.93 -7.07 -50.43
C GLY A 328 2.00 -5.88 -50.14
N GLY A 329 2.53 -4.80 -49.54
CA GLY A 329 1.75 -3.64 -49.10
C GLY A 329 1.03 -3.80 -47.75
N THR A 330 0.90 -5.02 -47.21
CA THR A 330 0.28 -5.26 -45.89
C THR A 330 1.32 -5.17 -44.78
N GLN A 331 1.06 -4.34 -43.75
CA GLN A 331 1.92 -4.25 -42.57
C GLN A 331 1.69 -5.43 -41.64
N ILE A 332 2.71 -6.28 -41.47
CA ILE A 332 2.66 -7.51 -40.66
C ILE A 332 3.30 -7.33 -39.27
N VAL A 333 4.13 -6.30 -39.09
CA VAL A 333 4.62 -5.84 -37.78
C VAL A 333 4.54 -4.32 -37.74
N LEU A 334 3.91 -3.79 -36.69
CA LEU A 334 3.76 -2.34 -36.51
C LEU A 334 5.12 -1.63 -36.31
N PRO A 335 5.24 -0.34 -36.65
CA PRO A 335 6.46 0.42 -36.41
C PRO A 335 6.76 0.55 -34.92
N LEU A 336 8.03 0.70 -34.54
CA LEU A 336 8.36 0.97 -33.14
C LEU A 336 7.78 2.31 -32.65
N ASP A 337 7.30 2.33 -31.40
CA ASP A 337 6.74 3.53 -30.77
C ASP A 337 7.85 4.51 -30.36
N GLY A 338 7.64 5.81 -30.61
CA GLY A 338 8.64 6.84 -30.36
C GLY A 338 9.81 6.79 -31.36
N GLY A 339 11.03 6.98 -30.85
CA GLY A 339 12.27 7.00 -31.65
C GLY A 339 12.58 8.38 -32.23
N SER A 340 13.70 8.99 -31.82
CA SER A 340 14.13 10.32 -32.28
C SER A 340 14.77 10.33 -33.68
N ASN A 341 15.20 9.18 -34.20
CA ASN A 341 15.91 9.09 -35.48
C ASN A 341 15.29 8.01 -36.40
N LYS A 342 14.18 8.36 -37.06
CA LYS A 342 13.47 7.48 -38.00
C LYS A 342 14.06 7.46 -39.42
N ASN A 343 14.90 8.45 -39.76
CA ASN A 343 15.49 8.62 -41.09
C ASN A 343 17.03 8.72 -41.03
N PRO A 344 17.73 7.70 -40.47
CA PRO A 344 19.19 7.73 -40.33
C PRO A 344 19.92 7.87 -41.67
N SER A 345 21.13 8.44 -41.62
CA SER A 345 22.07 8.46 -42.75
C SER A 345 23.13 7.39 -42.56
N TRP A 346 23.40 6.63 -43.63
CA TRP A 346 24.46 5.63 -43.70
C TRP A 346 25.87 6.23 -43.51
N THR A 347 26.05 7.54 -43.65
CA THR A 347 27.33 8.23 -43.42
C THR A 347 27.48 8.84 -42.02
N ALA A 348 26.39 8.94 -41.23
CA ALA A 348 26.40 9.71 -40.00
C ALA A 348 26.82 8.89 -38.76
N THR A 349 27.57 9.53 -37.86
CA THR A 349 28.02 8.96 -36.59
C THR A 349 27.02 9.19 -35.45
N GLY A 350 27.10 8.40 -34.37
CA GLY A 350 26.31 8.60 -33.14
C GLY A 350 24.82 8.26 -33.23
N GLN A 351 24.33 7.84 -34.40
CA GLN A 351 22.90 7.67 -34.69
C GLN A 351 22.18 6.49 -34.02
N ALA A 352 22.89 5.72 -33.18
CA ALA A 352 22.41 4.49 -32.54
C ALA A 352 22.31 4.60 -31.00
N ALA A 353 22.10 5.80 -30.47
CA ALA A 353 21.87 5.99 -29.03
C ALA A 353 20.53 5.40 -28.57
N CYS A 354 20.42 5.00 -27.29
CA CYS A 354 19.14 4.67 -26.67
C CYS A 354 18.15 5.84 -26.85
N GLY A 355 16.90 5.55 -27.18
CA GLY A 355 15.91 6.57 -27.57
C GLY A 355 15.86 6.87 -29.08
N SER A 356 16.86 6.47 -29.87
CA SER A 356 16.90 6.77 -31.32
C SER A 356 15.90 5.94 -32.14
N CYS A 357 15.82 4.63 -31.88
CA CYS A 357 14.94 3.71 -32.62
C CYS A 357 13.53 3.62 -32.04
N HIS A 358 13.39 3.75 -30.71
CA HIS A 358 12.12 3.68 -29.98
C HIS A 358 12.22 4.42 -28.64
N TYR A 359 11.07 4.69 -28.02
CA TYR A 359 10.97 5.20 -26.64
C TYR A 359 11.65 4.27 -25.63
N ALA A 360 12.52 4.82 -24.76
CA ALA A 360 13.51 4.05 -24.00
C ALA A 360 13.78 4.58 -22.57
N ASP A 361 12.95 5.49 -22.06
CA ASP A 361 13.10 6.08 -20.73
C ASP A 361 11.76 6.19 -19.98
N LYS A 362 11.75 6.67 -18.74
CA LYS A 362 10.53 6.75 -17.90
C LYS A 362 9.62 7.94 -18.22
N ASN A 363 10.15 9.00 -18.83
CA ASN A 363 9.38 10.15 -19.31
C ASN A 363 8.72 9.80 -20.64
N ASN A 364 9.45 9.04 -21.49
CA ASN A 364 8.99 8.50 -22.76
C ASN A 364 9.15 6.97 -22.76
N PRO A 365 8.24 6.21 -22.09
CA PRO A 365 8.21 4.76 -22.21
C PRO A 365 7.52 4.35 -23.52
N PRO A 366 7.72 3.10 -24.01
CA PRO A 366 6.88 2.55 -25.07
C PRO A 366 5.39 2.69 -24.73
N THR A 367 4.57 3.05 -25.70
CA THR A 367 3.11 3.21 -25.50
C THR A 367 2.34 1.90 -25.65
N THR A 368 2.97 0.85 -26.17
CA THR A 368 2.33 -0.45 -26.43
C THR A 368 2.25 -1.37 -25.23
N GLY A 369 1.21 -2.21 -25.22
CA GLY A 369 0.98 -3.15 -24.12
C GLY A 369 0.66 -2.37 -22.83
N SER A 370 1.23 -2.80 -21.70
CA SER A 370 1.03 -2.10 -20.41
C SER A 370 2.23 -1.23 -20.00
N HIS A 371 3.18 -0.94 -20.90
CA HIS A 371 4.44 -0.25 -20.58
C HIS A 371 4.22 1.10 -19.89
N LEU A 372 3.37 1.98 -20.41
CA LEU A 372 3.09 3.29 -19.81
C LEU A 372 2.62 3.18 -18.35
N LYS A 373 1.71 2.24 -18.04
CA LYS A 373 1.19 2.03 -16.67
C LYS A 373 2.27 1.55 -15.69
N HIS A 374 3.25 0.78 -16.18
CA HIS A 374 4.33 0.22 -15.34
C HIS A 374 5.54 1.16 -15.24
N ALA A 375 6.10 1.62 -16.36
CA ALA A 375 7.38 2.31 -16.45
C ALA A 375 7.28 3.84 -16.60
N GLY A 376 6.08 4.40 -16.76
CA GLY A 376 5.86 5.84 -16.79
C GLY A 376 6.15 6.52 -15.44
N LEU A 377 6.34 7.83 -15.48
CA LEU A 377 6.62 8.67 -14.30
C LEU A 377 5.59 8.54 -13.16
N GLN A 378 6.10 8.43 -11.94
CA GLN A 378 5.30 8.35 -10.71
C GLN A 378 4.57 9.66 -10.41
N SER A 379 5.16 10.80 -10.79
CA SER A 379 4.53 12.13 -10.72
C SER A 379 3.30 12.29 -11.64
N LEU A 380 3.09 11.37 -12.58
CA LEU A 380 1.92 11.32 -13.46
C LEU A 380 0.94 10.19 -13.06
N GLY A 381 1.15 9.53 -11.92
CA GLY A 381 0.29 8.47 -11.40
C GLY A 381 0.61 7.05 -11.88
N TYR A 382 1.74 6.84 -12.56
CA TYR A 382 2.20 5.51 -13.01
C TYR A 382 3.17 4.87 -12.00
N TYR A 383 3.50 3.59 -12.18
CA TYR A 383 4.28 2.87 -11.14
C TYR A 383 5.80 3.10 -11.16
N GLU A 384 6.36 3.72 -12.21
CA GLU A 384 7.80 3.99 -12.39
C GLU A 384 8.73 2.78 -12.15
N VAL A 385 8.27 1.59 -12.56
CA VAL A 385 9.04 0.35 -12.59
C VAL A 385 10.12 0.44 -13.67
N GLY A 386 11.39 0.35 -13.26
CA GLY A 386 12.53 0.40 -14.18
C GLY A 386 12.52 -0.72 -15.23
N CYS A 387 13.03 -0.44 -16.43
CA CYS A 387 13.05 -1.41 -17.53
C CYS A 387 13.86 -2.68 -17.19
N ASP A 388 14.87 -2.54 -16.34
CA ASP A 388 15.72 -3.61 -15.76
C ASP A 388 14.93 -4.68 -15.00
N GLN A 389 13.72 -4.33 -14.54
CA GLN A 389 12.86 -5.19 -13.74
C GLN A 389 12.14 -6.26 -14.60
N CYS A 390 12.00 -6.00 -15.90
CA CYS A 390 11.35 -6.89 -16.87
C CYS A 390 12.28 -7.33 -18.02
N HIS A 391 13.33 -6.56 -18.33
CA HIS A 391 14.22 -6.76 -19.48
C HIS A 391 15.69 -6.57 -19.07
N PRO A 392 16.63 -7.31 -19.68
CA PRO A 392 18.06 -7.09 -19.42
C PRO A 392 18.53 -5.73 -19.97
N VAL A 393 18.83 -4.78 -19.07
CA VAL A 393 19.07 -3.35 -19.40
C VAL A 393 20.24 -3.06 -20.33
N THR A 394 21.23 -3.94 -20.42
CA THR A 394 22.42 -3.76 -21.25
C THR A 394 22.32 -4.47 -22.61
N ASP A 395 21.17 -5.08 -22.91
CA ASP A 395 21.08 -6.05 -24.00
C ASP A 395 20.82 -5.44 -25.38
N SER A 396 21.89 -4.90 -25.96
CA SER A 396 21.89 -4.50 -27.36
C SER A 396 21.54 -5.65 -28.33
N SER A 397 21.59 -6.94 -27.95
CA SER A 397 21.22 -8.04 -28.87
C SER A 397 19.76 -8.02 -29.33
N HIS A 398 18.87 -7.25 -28.69
CA HIS A 398 17.52 -7.01 -29.23
C HIS A 398 17.52 -6.42 -30.65
N VAL A 399 18.62 -5.74 -31.09
CA VAL A 399 18.79 -5.27 -32.47
C VAL A 399 19.01 -6.39 -33.49
N GLN A 400 19.05 -7.65 -33.05
CA GLN A 400 19.11 -8.85 -33.91
C GLN A 400 17.71 -9.42 -34.23
N GLY A 401 16.64 -8.71 -33.86
CA GLY A 401 15.27 -9.11 -34.17
C GLY A 401 14.76 -10.26 -33.28
N THR A 402 14.99 -10.14 -31.97
CA THR A 402 14.45 -11.04 -30.93
C THR A 402 13.94 -10.24 -29.73
N ILE A 403 12.81 -10.64 -29.15
CA ILE A 403 12.31 -10.13 -27.87
C ILE A 403 12.91 -10.95 -26.74
N ARG A 404 13.46 -10.28 -25.73
CA ARG A 404 14.04 -10.92 -24.53
C ARG A 404 13.45 -10.27 -23.30
N TRP A 405 13.07 -11.09 -22.32
CA TRP A 405 12.64 -10.63 -20.99
C TRP A 405 13.41 -11.41 -19.92
N GLN A 406 13.58 -10.77 -18.78
CA GLN A 406 14.17 -11.30 -17.57
C GLN A 406 13.48 -10.59 -16.40
N LEU A 407 12.45 -11.22 -15.84
CA LEU A 407 11.76 -10.70 -14.67
C LEU A 407 12.70 -10.80 -13.47
N GLN A 408 12.82 -9.72 -12.69
CA GLN A 408 13.62 -9.73 -11.45
C GLN A 408 12.86 -10.46 -10.35
N THR A 409 12.83 -11.79 -10.39
CA THR A 409 12.12 -12.66 -9.42
C THR A 409 12.67 -12.56 -8.00
N SER A 410 13.87 -12.01 -7.82
CA SER A 410 14.44 -11.61 -6.52
C SER A 410 13.83 -10.34 -5.94
N ASP A 411 13.20 -9.48 -6.76
CA ASP A 411 12.54 -8.28 -6.29
C ASP A 411 11.12 -8.60 -5.74
N PRO A 412 10.76 -8.14 -4.52
CA PRO A 412 9.46 -8.42 -3.93
C PRO A 412 8.23 -7.97 -4.73
N LYS A 413 8.37 -7.02 -5.68
CA LYS A 413 7.27 -6.59 -6.57
C LYS A 413 6.87 -7.67 -7.59
N PHE A 414 7.80 -8.57 -7.90
CA PHE A 414 7.58 -9.73 -8.77
C PHE A 414 7.42 -10.99 -7.92
N GLY A 415 8.43 -11.32 -7.12
CA GLY A 415 8.49 -12.54 -6.31
C GLY A 415 9.05 -13.76 -7.07
N ALA A 416 9.53 -14.74 -6.30
CA ALA A 416 10.38 -15.83 -6.79
C ALA A 416 9.78 -16.71 -7.90
N ALA A 417 8.45 -16.78 -7.99
CA ALA A 417 7.71 -17.63 -8.93
C ALA A 417 7.13 -16.87 -10.15
N ALA A 418 7.41 -15.56 -10.29
CA ALA A 418 6.82 -14.71 -11.32
C ALA A 418 7.21 -15.14 -12.74
N THR A 419 6.23 -15.16 -13.64
CA THR A 419 6.41 -15.56 -15.04
C THR A 419 5.62 -14.69 -16.01
N TYR A 420 6.14 -14.58 -17.23
CA TYR A 420 5.43 -14.07 -18.40
C TYR A 420 5.51 -15.14 -19.50
N ARG A 421 4.37 -15.50 -20.11
CA ARG A 421 4.26 -16.67 -21.01
C ARG A 421 4.80 -17.98 -20.39
N GLY A 422 4.64 -18.14 -19.08
CA GLY A 422 5.08 -19.33 -18.34
C GLY A 422 6.57 -19.39 -17.99
N SER A 423 7.37 -18.36 -18.30
CA SER A 423 8.79 -18.30 -17.89
C SER A 423 9.19 -16.94 -17.33
N ALA A 424 10.12 -16.93 -16.36
CA ALA A 424 10.75 -15.71 -15.86
C ALA A 424 11.73 -15.09 -16.88
N THR A 425 12.29 -15.89 -17.79
CA THR A 425 13.29 -15.47 -18.79
C THR A 425 12.98 -16.03 -20.20
N THR A 426 13.46 -15.38 -21.25
CA THR A 426 13.37 -15.94 -22.62
C THR A 426 14.39 -15.39 -23.62
N ASN A 427 14.51 -16.12 -24.73
CA ASN A 427 14.98 -15.60 -26.02
C ASN A 427 13.88 -15.87 -27.09
N TRP A 428 12.88 -14.99 -27.21
CA TRP A 428 11.78 -15.18 -28.17
C TRP A 428 12.14 -14.60 -29.53
N THR A 429 12.17 -15.43 -30.57
CA THR A 429 12.72 -15.12 -31.89
C THR A 429 11.85 -14.21 -32.78
N ASN A 430 11.00 -13.37 -32.18
CA ASN A 430 10.08 -12.46 -32.86
C ASN A 430 10.56 -11.00 -32.79
N LEU A 431 10.04 -10.15 -33.67
CA LEU A 431 10.24 -8.70 -33.62
C LEU A 431 9.34 -8.07 -32.55
N ALA A 432 9.80 -7.00 -31.90
CA ALA A 432 8.97 -6.24 -30.96
C ALA A 432 7.70 -5.68 -31.63
N ARG A 433 6.65 -5.49 -30.83
CA ARG A 433 5.25 -5.31 -31.28
C ARG A 433 4.62 -6.50 -32.04
N SER A 434 5.25 -7.67 -32.14
CA SER A 434 4.54 -8.87 -32.62
C SER A 434 3.44 -9.29 -31.64
N ALA A 435 2.20 -9.30 -32.11
CA ALA A 435 1.04 -9.85 -31.39
C ALA A 435 0.99 -11.40 -31.50
N PRO A 436 0.26 -12.09 -30.62
CA PRO A 436 -0.39 -11.59 -29.40
C PRO A 436 0.59 -11.39 -28.24
N TYR A 437 0.16 -10.63 -27.23
CA TYR A 437 0.88 -10.55 -25.95
C TYR A 437 0.71 -11.83 -25.12
N GLY A 438 1.48 -11.95 -24.04
CA GLY A 438 1.47 -13.10 -23.14
C GLY A 438 0.71 -12.86 -21.83
N GLN A 439 0.41 -13.95 -21.12
CA GLN A 439 -0.13 -13.90 -19.77
C GLN A 439 0.98 -13.69 -18.73
N CYS A 440 0.72 -12.85 -17.73
CA CYS A 440 1.52 -12.69 -16.51
C CYS A 440 0.93 -13.56 -15.39
N ALA A 441 1.77 -14.29 -14.66
CA ALA A 441 1.34 -15.12 -13.53
C ALA A 441 2.37 -15.09 -12.38
N ASN A 442 1.88 -15.27 -11.15
CA ASN A 442 2.63 -15.28 -9.89
C ASN A 442 3.39 -13.97 -9.60
N VAL A 443 2.90 -12.85 -10.13
CA VAL A 443 3.47 -11.51 -9.92
C VAL A 443 2.85 -10.91 -8.65
N TYR A 444 3.66 -10.56 -7.65
CA TYR A 444 3.19 -10.02 -6.38
C TYR A 444 2.29 -8.78 -6.55
N CYS A 445 2.61 -7.86 -7.46
CA CYS A 445 1.76 -6.70 -7.78
C CYS A 445 0.38 -7.05 -8.41
N HIS A 446 0.15 -8.30 -8.84
CA HIS A 446 -1.15 -8.81 -9.29
C HIS A 446 -1.81 -9.79 -8.28
N SER A 447 -1.26 -9.85 -7.06
CA SER A 447 -1.81 -10.56 -5.91
C SER A 447 -2.61 -9.63 -4.98
N ASN A 448 -3.13 -10.18 -3.87
CA ASN A 448 -3.77 -9.42 -2.81
C ASN A 448 -2.79 -8.72 -1.83
N GLY A 449 -1.50 -8.70 -2.15
CA GLY A 449 -0.45 -8.04 -1.34
C GLY A 449 -0.02 -8.79 -0.08
N LYS A 450 -0.32 -10.10 0.03
CA LYS A 450 -0.02 -10.91 1.23
C LYS A 450 1.27 -11.75 1.15
N GLY A 451 1.99 -11.72 0.04
CA GLY A 451 3.28 -12.43 -0.12
C GLY A 451 3.18 -13.92 -0.46
N ALA A 452 2.05 -14.37 -1.01
CA ALA A 452 1.81 -15.74 -1.46
C ALA A 452 1.33 -15.74 -2.92
N PRO A 453 1.51 -16.84 -3.70
CA PRO A 453 1.18 -16.90 -5.14
C PRO A 453 -0.33 -16.92 -5.45
N ALA A 454 -1.18 -16.46 -4.53
CA ALA A 454 -2.59 -16.19 -4.76
C ALA A 454 -2.75 -14.93 -5.63
N ASN A 455 -2.49 -15.10 -6.93
CA ASN A 455 -2.87 -14.15 -7.98
C ASN A 455 -4.36 -13.84 -7.84
N VAL A 456 -4.73 -12.57 -7.82
CA VAL A 456 -6.16 -12.19 -7.86
C VAL A 456 -6.62 -12.07 -9.31
N ALA A 457 -5.68 -11.83 -10.23
CA ALA A 457 -5.85 -12.05 -11.66
C ALA A 457 -4.52 -12.53 -12.28
N THR A 458 -4.61 -13.24 -13.40
CA THR A 458 -3.49 -13.58 -14.28
C THR A 458 -3.66 -12.82 -15.61
N PRO A 459 -3.44 -11.49 -15.63
CA PRO A 459 -3.77 -10.63 -16.77
C PRO A 459 -2.86 -10.91 -17.98
N THR A 460 -3.35 -10.63 -19.18
CA THR A 460 -2.49 -10.53 -20.37
C THR A 460 -1.77 -9.18 -20.39
N TRP A 461 -0.54 -9.12 -20.88
CA TRP A 461 0.15 -7.84 -21.06
C TRP A 461 -0.57 -7.01 -22.14
N GLY A 462 -0.83 -5.73 -21.88
CA GLY A 462 -1.67 -4.89 -22.74
C GLY A 462 -3.18 -5.07 -22.55
N ASP A 463 -3.62 -5.89 -21.61
CA ASP A 463 -5.02 -6.03 -21.24
C ASP A 463 -5.54 -4.79 -20.48
N SER A 464 -6.72 -4.32 -20.85
CA SER A 464 -7.42 -3.20 -20.20
C SER A 464 -8.36 -3.64 -19.08
N SER A 465 -8.64 -4.93 -18.93
CA SER A 465 -9.51 -5.50 -17.88
C SER A 465 -8.85 -5.55 -16.49
N GLY A 466 -7.56 -5.20 -16.39
CA GLY A 466 -6.84 -5.10 -15.12
C GLY A 466 -7.49 -4.10 -14.15
N PHE A 467 -7.47 -4.44 -12.86
CA PHE A 467 -8.26 -3.79 -11.79
C PHE A 467 -8.33 -2.26 -11.88
N ALA A 468 -9.56 -1.75 -11.90
CA ALA A 468 -9.85 -0.31 -12.01
C ALA A 468 -9.54 0.48 -10.73
N ASN A 469 -9.57 -0.17 -9.57
CA ASN A 469 -9.37 0.44 -8.25
C ASN A 469 -8.82 -0.60 -7.24
N CYS A 470 -8.55 -0.20 -5.99
CA CYS A 470 -7.92 -1.07 -5.00
C CYS A 470 -8.78 -2.29 -4.60
N LEU A 471 -10.11 -2.20 -4.78
CA LEU A 471 -11.06 -3.25 -4.39
C LEU A 471 -10.80 -4.56 -5.15
N GLY A 472 -10.35 -4.45 -6.39
CA GLY A 472 -10.05 -5.60 -7.25
C GLY A 472 -8.98 -6.54 -6.69
N CYS A 473 -7.96 -6.01 -5.99
CA CYS A 473 -6.91 -6.80 -5.37
C CYS A 473 -7.19 -7.12 -3.89
N HIS A 474 -7.75 -6.16 -3.14
CA HIS A 474 -7.78 -6.23 -1.68
C HIS A 474 -9.15 -6.61 -1.09
N GLY A 475 -10.23 -6.47 -1.86
CA GLY A 475 -11.61 -6.43 -1.34
C GLY A 475 -11.98 -5.02 -0.85
N GLY A 476 -13.17 -4.89 -0.26
CA GLY A 476 -13.74 -3.61 0.18
C GLY A 476 -14.56 -3.70 1.47
N THR A 477 -15.60 -2.87 1.55
CA THR A 477 -16.62 -2.91 2.60
C THR A 477 -17.74 -3.91 2.27
N LEU A 478 -18.67 -4.13 3.19
CA LEU A 478 -19.91 -4.87 2.91
C LEU A 478 -20.69 -4.31 1.71
N ALA A 479 -20.72 -3.00 1.54
CA ALA A 479 -21.39 -2.36 0.39
C ALA A 479 -20.71 -2.64 -0.96
N ASN A 480 -19.49 -3.20 -0.96
CA ASN A 480 -18.75 -3.59 -2.15
C ASN A 480 -18.82 -5.10 -2.45
N GLY A 481 -19.64 -5.86 -1.71
CA GLY A 481 -19.91 -7.29 -1.94
C GLY A 481 -18.79 -8.27 -1.55
N ASN A 482 -17.53 -7.83 -1.48
CA ASN A 482 -16.38 -8.66 -1.10
C ASN A 482 -15.59 -8.05 0.09
N PRO A 483 -16.01 -8.28 1.34
CA PRO A 483 -15.41 -7.63 2.51
C PRO A 483 -14.00 -8.12 2.83
N ILE A 484 -13.10 -7.21 3.20
CA ILE A 484 -11.73 -7.59 3.63
C ILE A 484 -11.78 -8.41 4.93
N ALA A 485 -11.32 -9.66 4.88
CA ALA A 485 -11.41 -10.62 5.98
C ALA A 485 -10.12 -10.78 6.83
N THR A 486 -9.08 -9.97 6.62
CA THR A 486 -7.79 -10.12 7.34
C THR A 486 -7.73 -9.33 8.65
N GLY A 487 -7.25 -9.96 9.72
CA GLY A 487 -7.16 -9.33 11.05
C GLY A 487 -8.53 -8.82 11.51
N LYS A 488 -8.59 -7.58 12.01
CA LYS A 488 -9.86 -6.92 12.37
C LYS A 488 -10.51 -6.11 11.24
N HIS A 489 -10.15 -6.27 9.96
CA HIS A 489 -10.88 -5.57 8.88
C HIS A 489 -12.38 -5.84 8.91
N SER A 490 -12.80 -7.11 9.05
CA SER A 490 -14.22 -7.49 9.12
C SER A 490 -14.98 -6.75 10.22
N ALA A 491 -14.37 -6.57 11.40
CA ALA A 491 -14.98 -5.84 12.52
C ALA A 491 -15.13 -4.32 12.30
N HIS A 492 -14.54 -3.76 11.23
CA HIS A 492 -14.60 -2.34 10.89
C HIS A 492 -15.29 -2.05 9.55
N VAL A 493 -15.11 -2.90 8.53
CA VAL A 493 -15.64 -2.69 7.16
C VAL A 493 -16.93 -3.45 6.87
N ASN A 494 -17.42 -4.27 7.81
CA ASN A 494 -18.62 -5.09 7.65
C ASN A 494 -19.54 -5.00 8.89
N THR A 495 -20.68 -4.34 8.73
CA THR A 495 -21.71 -4.16 9.78
C THR A 495 -22.45 -5.43 10.17
N VAL A 496 -22.45 -6.48 9.34
CA VAL A 496 -22.99 -7.80 9.72
C VAL A 496 -22.01 -8.54 10.63
N ALA A 497 -20.71 -8.34 10.44
CA ALA A 497 -19.68 -8.91 11.32
C ALA A 497 -19.51 -8.12 12.64
N ASN A 498 -19.95 -6.86 12.69
CA ASN A 498 -19.96 -6.03 13.90
C ASN A 498 -21.13 -5.03 13.88
N ALA A 499 -22.33 -5.49 14.26
CA ALA A 499 -23.52 -4.65 14.35
C ALA A 499 -23.36 -3.50 15.37
N SER A 500 -22.58 -3.72 16.43
CA SER A 500 -22.24 -2.73 17.46
C SER A 500 -21.48 -1.52 16.94
N LEU A 501 -21.00 -1.53 15.69
CA LEU A 501 -20.35 -0.37 15.06
C LEU A 501 -21.35 0.68 14.55
N GLY A 502 -22.58 0.29 14.22
CA GLY A 502 -23.56 1.15 13.54
C GLY A 502 -23.35 1.18 12.02
N ASN A 503 -22.22 1.70 11.53
CA ASN A 503 -21.91 1.78 10.09
C ASN A 503 -20.46 1.38 9.78
N ALA A 504 -20.20 0.90 8.56
CA ALA A 504 -18.89 0.48 8.11
C ALA A 504 -17.93 1.67 8.00
N ILE A 505 -16.69 1.48 8.48
CA ILE A 505 -15.60 2.44 8.35
C ILE A 505 -14.95 2.27 6.98
N GLY A 506 -15.00 3.32 6.17
CA GLY A 506 -14.34 3.36 4.86
C GLY A 506 -12.81 3.39 4.96
N CYS A 507 -12.15 2.78 3.97
CA CYS A 507 -10.70 2.63 3.85
C CYS A 507 -9.91 3.93 4.11
N VAL A 508 -10.39 5.09 3.66
CA VAL A 508 -9.72 6.40 3.83
C VAL A 508 -9.56 6.79 5.30
N ALA A 509 -10.47 6.33 6.18
CA ALA A 509 -10.41 6.63 7.59
C ALA A 509 -9.19 6.00 8.29
N CYS A 510 -8.56 5.00 7.66
CA CYS A 510 -7.30 4.40 8.10
C CYS A 510 -6.12 4.67 7.14
N HIS A 511 -6.34 4.72 5.82
CA HIS A 511 -5.29 4.69 4.80
C HIS A 511 -5.19 5.99 3.97
N ALA A 512 -5.36 7.16 4.59
CA ALA A 512 -5.58 8.44 3.91
C ALA A 512 -4.44 8.93 2.98
N LYS A 513 -3.21 8.44 3.11
CA LYS A 513 -2.11 8.74 2.17
C LYS A 513 -2.03 7.79 0.97
N THR A 514 -2.88 6.77 0.92
CA THR A 514 -2.90 5.75 -0.14
C THR A 514 -4.25 5.68 -0.83
N VAL A 515 -5.36 5.86 -0.11
CA VAL A 515 -6.74 5.78 -0.61
C VAL A 515 -7.41 7.16 -0.59
N SER A 516 -8.23 7.45 -1.60
CA SER A 516 -9.01 8.69 -1.74
C SER A 516 -10.25 8.73 -0.83
N ASN A 517 -10.92 9.89 -0.80
CA ASN A 517 -12.21 10.06 -0.13
C ASN A 517 -13.35 9.19 -0.73
N ASP A 518 -13.22 8.67 -1.96
CA ASP A 518 -14.19 7.70 -2.52
C ASP A 518 -14.00 6.27 -1.96
N ASN A 519 -12.94 6.04 -1.19
CA ASN A 519 -12.57 4.76 -0.57
C ASN A 519 -12.11 3.64 -1.52
N THR A 520 -11.92 3.93 -2.81
CA THR A 520 -11.50 2.93 -3.82
C THR A 520 -10.28 3.38 -4.65
N THR A 521 -10.17 4.67 -4.97
CA THR A 521 -9.08 5.20 -5.80
C THR A 521 -7.77 5.31 -5.03
N ILE A 522 -6.65 4.95 -5.66
CA ILE A 522 -5.31 5.10 -5.10
C ILE A 522 -4.84 6.54 -5.35
N VAL A 523 -4.61 7.33 -4.29
CA VAL A 523 -4.11 8.73 -4.40
C VAL A 523 -2.60 8.83 -4.51
N SER A 524 -1.86 7.80 -4.09
CA SER A 524 -0.42 7.75 -4.23
C SER A 524 0.05 6.33 -4.51
N VAL A 525 0.44 6.10 -5.77
CA VAL A 525 1.14 4.89 -6.21
C VAL A 525 2.43 4.66 -5.41
N ALA A 526 3.11 5.72 -4.96
CA ALA A 526 4.32 5.65 -4.16
C ALA A 526 4.10 5.00 -2.79
N THR A 527 3.06 5.42 -2.06
CA THR A 527 2.73 4.80 -0.77
C THR A 527 2.15 3.39 -0.95
N HIS A 528 1.37 3.17 -2.02
CA HIS A 528 0.79 1.88 -2.36
C HIS A 528 1.85 0.78 -2.59
N ILE A 529 2.90 1.05 -3.38
CA ILE A 529 3.93 0.03 -3.70
C ILE A 529 5.06 -0.07 -2.66
N SER A 530 5.02 0.73 -1.59
CA SER A 530 6.09 0.85 -0.59
C SER A 530 6.38 -0.41 0.24
N THR A 531 5.60 -1.49 0.09
CA THR A 531 5.54 -2.70 0.94
C THR A 531 5.10 -2.45 2.40
N PHE A 532 4.95 -1.19 2.80
CA PHE A 532 4.39 -0.77 4.07
C PHE A 532 2.88 -0.60 3.96
N ALA A 533 2.12 -1.26 4.83
CA ALA A 533 0.69 -1.03 4.95
C ALA A 533 0.49 0.33 5.67
N GLU A 534 0.31 1.39 4.87
CA GLU A 534 0.13 2.78 5.33
C GLU A 534 -1.04 2.90 6.32
N TYR A 535 -0.92 3.73 7.36
CA TYR A 535 -2.00 3.95 8.34
C TYR A 535 -2.06 5.43 8.84
N SER A 536 -2.26 6.39 7.93
CA SER A 536 -2.33 7.83 8.28
C SER A 536 -3.72 8.40 8.57
N GLY A 537 -4.79 7.62 8.43
CA GLY A 537 -6.15 8.10 8.53
C GLY A 537 -6.57 8.49 9.96
N GLN A 538 -7.62 9.30 10.09
CA GLN A 538 -8.09 9.84 11.38
C GLN A 538 -8.48 8.77 12.41
N ARG A 539 -8.70 7.51 12.00
CA ARG A 539 -9.06 6.36 12.85
C ARG A 539 -7.96 5.31 12.95
N ALA A 540 -6.81 5.50 12.28
CA ALA A 540 -5.71 4.53 12.23
C ALA A 540 -5.03 4.25 13.58
N GLY A 541 -5.12 5.19 14.53
CA GLY A 541 -4.33 5.17 15.75
C GLY A 541 -2.86 5.54 15.51
N LYS A 542 -1.99 5.25 16.49
CA LYS A 542 -0.54 5.45 16.38
C LYS A 542 0.20 4.18 16.80
N ASN A 543 1.50 4.09 16.45
CA ASN A 543 2.43 3.06 16.92
C ASN A 543 1.94 1.61 16.69
N TYR A 544 1.61 1.26 15.45
CA TYR A 544 1.17 -0.10 15.11
C TYR A 544 2.35 -1.09 14.97
N ALA A 545 2.44 -2.03 15.91
CA ALA A 545 3.42 -3.12 15.89
C ALA A 545 2.92 -4.28 15.02
N ARG A 546 3.30 -4.29 13.73
CA ARG A 546 2.84 -5.27 12.71
C ARG A 546 2.89 -6.74 13.15
N ALA A 547 3.91 -7.13 13.92
CA ALA A 547 4.08 -8.51 14.40
C ALA A 547 3.02 -8.95 15.43
N THR A 548 2.60 -8.07 16.34
CA THR A 548 1.65 -8.38 17.42
C THR A 548 0.24 -7.86 17.16
N GLY A 549 0.08 -6.98 16.17
CA GLY A 549 -1.19 -6.29 15.89
C GLY A 549 -1.54 -5.20 16.90
N VAL A 550 -0.63 -4.83 17.81
CA VAL A 550 -0.87 -3.81 18.85
C VAL A 550 -0.75 -2.41 18.27
N CYS A 551 -1.75 -1.55 18.49
CA CYS A 551 -1.71 -0.12 18.22
C CYS A 551 -1.88 0.69 19.52
N SER A 552 -1.87 2.03 19.43
CA SER A 552 -2.05 2.92 20.58
C SER A 552 -3.14 3.99 20.34
N ASN A 553 -3.85 4.29 21.42
CA ASN A 553 -4.99 5.21 21.58
C ASN A 553 -5.77 5.57 20.30
N VAL A 554 -6.83 4.79 20.02
CA VAL A 554 -7.83 5.07 18.98
C VAL A 554 -9.12 5.55 19.65
N TYR A 555 -9.80 6.55 19.10
CA TYR A 555 -11.03 7.10 19.69
C TYR A 555 -12.12 6.04 20.00
N CYS A 556 -12.33 5.09 19.07
CA CYS A 556 -13.29 4.00 19.25
C CYS A 556 -12.86 2.94 20.30
N HIS A 557 -11.60 2.96 20.74
CA HIS A 557 -11.03 2.12 21.80
C HIS A 557 -10.59 2.99 22.99
N SER A 558 -11.46 3.93 23.34
CA SER A 558 -11.35 4.86 24.46
C SER A 558 -12.63 4.81 25.29
N ASP A 559 -12.63 5.47 26.45
CA ASP A 559 -13.81 5.80 27.27
C ASP A 559 -14.91 6.67 26.58
N GLY A 560 -14.93 6.75 25.24
CA GLY A 560 -15.80 7.62 24.44
C GLY A 560 -15.39 9.10 24.46
N LYS A 561 -14.33 9.47 25.19
CA LYS A 561 -13.85 10.85 25.40
C LYS A 561 -12.38 11.06 24.98
N GLY A 562 -11.84 10.15 24.16
CA GLY A 562 -10.48 10.21 23.60
C GLY A 562 -9.37 9.65 24.49
N ARG A 563 -9.69 9.17 25.70
CA ARG A 563 -8.72 8.54 26.61
C ARG A 563 -8.88 7.03 26.63
N GLN A 564 -7.78 6.31 26.44
CA GLN A 564 -7.75 4.85 26.52
C GLN A 564 -8.28 4.35 27.89
N ASN A 565 -9.24 3.42 27.81
CA ASN A 565 -9.90 2.71 28.90
C ASN A 565 -9.19 1.38 29.24
N VAL A 566 -8.78 0.64 28.20
CA VAL A 566 -8.09 -0.64 28.31
C VAL A 566 -6.86 -0.63 27.39
N PRO A 567 -5.66 -0.99 27.86
CA PRO A 567 -4.47 -1.11 27.02
C PRO A 567 -4.65 -2.10 25.85
N PHE A 568 -4.01 -1.82 24.72
CA PHE A 568 -3.88 -2.79 23.64
C PHE A 568 -2.75 -3.77 23.93
N THR A 569 -2.99 -5.03 23.59
CA THR A 569 -2.15 -6.21 23.80
C THR A 569 -2.36 -7.16 22.62
N ALA A 570 -1.56 -8.23 22.51
CA ALA A 570 -1.81 -9.26 21.48
C ALA A 570 -3.20 -9.93 21.63
N GLY A 571 -3.78 -9.93 22.82
CA GLY A 571 -5.10 -10.51 23.10
C GLY A 571 -6.30 -9.66 22.65
N ASN A 572 -6.14 -8.37 22.36
CA ASN A 572 -7.20 -7.46 21.93
C ASN A 572 -6.81 -6.52 20.76
N GLY A 573 -5.61 -6.65 20.19
CA GLY A 573 -5.15 -5.90 19.02
C GLY A 573 -5.72 -6.38 17.68
N TRP A 574 -5.23 -5.81 16.59
CA TRP A 574 -5.70 -6.03 15.21
C TRP A 574 -5.58 -7.48 14.71
N ASN A 575 -4.67 -8.27 15.29
CA ASN A 575 -4.46 -9.68 14.94
C ASN A 575 -5.12 -10.64 15.95
N SER A 576 -5.86 -10.13 16.94
CA SER A 576 -6.48 -10.93 18.00
C SER A 576 -7.74 -11.68 17.55
N SER A 577 -8.13 -12.70 18.31
CA SER A 577 -9.42 -13.39 18.18
C SER A 577 -10.57 -12.71 18.93
N ALA A 578 -10.32 -11.67 19.75
CA ALA A 578 -11.32 -11.06 20.63
C ALA A 578 -12.56 -10.52 19.88
N VAL A 579 -13.75 -10.67 20.49
CA VAL A 579 -15.03 -10.20 19.98
C VAL A 579 -15.76 -9.44 21.09
N TYR A 580 -16.39 -8.31 20.74
CA TYR A 580 -17.19 -7.49 21.65
C TYR A 580 -18.67 -7.62 21.29
N ALA A 581 -19.42 -8.32 22.14
CA ALA A 581 -20.83 -8.66 21.96
C ALA A 581 -21.79 -7.64 22.61
N ASN A 582 -21.31 -6.76 23.50
CA ASN A 582 -22.14 -5.74 24.13
C ASN A 582 -21.39 -4.45 24.50
N CYS A 583 -22.16 -3.39 24.77
CA CYS A 583 -21.67 -2.05 25.08
C CYS A 583 -20.74 -2.00 26.30
N ALA A 584 -20.93 -2.87 27.30
CA ALA A 584 -20.11 -2.90 28.53
C ALA A 584 -18.67 -3.42 28.31
N GLN A 585 -18.38 -4.00 27.15
CA GLN A 585 -17.02 -4.41 26.78
C GLN A 585 -16.22 -3.28 26.12
N CYS A 586 -16.89 -2.24 25.59
CA CYS A 586 -16.28 -1.07 24.96
C CYS A 586 -16.38 0.21 25.82
N HIS A 587 -17.47 0.38 26.56
CA HIS A 587 -17.74 1.53 27.43
C HIS A 587 -17.93 1.07 28.88
N GLY A 588 -17.56 1.91 29.86
CA GLY A 588 -17.71 1.56 31.28
C GLY A 588 -16.81 0.40 31.77
N ASN A 589 -15.83 0.02 30.95
CA ASN A 589 -14.85 -1.05 31.14
C ASN A 589 -13.50 -0.58 31.72
N ASP A 590 -13.39 0.70 32.11
CA ASP A 590 -12.14 1.27 32.63
C ASP A 590 -11.81 0.69 34.01
N VAL A 591 -10.68 -0.01 34.09
CA VAL A 591 -10.16 -0.66 35.30
C VAL A 591 -9.26 0.25 36.15
N ARG A 592 -8.84 1.41 35.64
CA ARG A 592 -7.90 2.34 36.30
C ARG A 592 -8.61 3.51 36.98
N LEU A 593 -9.61 4.12 36.31
CA LEU A 593 -10.38 5.26 36.84
C LEU A 593 -11.87 4.94 37.03
N GLY A 594 -12.27 3.69 36.75
CA GLY A 594 -13.61 3.18 37.06
C GLY A 594 -13.91 3.20 38.55
N ARG A 595 -15.09 3.70 38.93
CA ARG A 595 -15.57 3.71 40.32
C ARG A 595 -16.53 2.56 40.63
N TYR A 596 -16.98 1.83 39.61
CA TYR A 596 -17.89 0.68 39.68
C TYR A 596 -17.78 -0.15 38.40
N SER A 597 -18.20 -1.41 38.44
CA SER A 597 -18.43 -2.22 37.24
C SER A 597 -19.67 -1.72 36.52
N SER A 598 -19.57 -1.43 35.22
CA SER A 598 -20.70 -1.03 34.37
C SER A 598 -21.73 -2.16 34.23
N ILE A 599 -23.01 -1.83 34.14
CA ILE A 599 -24.13 -2.78 33.94
C ILE A 599 -24.45 -2.93 32.44
N ALA A 600 -24.43 -1.83 31.70
CA ALA A 600 -24.92 -1.77 30.32
C ALA A 600 -24.00 -0.99 29.36
N GLY A 601 -22.77 -0.72 29.77
CA GLY A 601 -21.88 0.22 29.06
C GLY A 601 -22.04 1.67 29.53
N GLU A 602 -22.74 1.91 30.65
CA GLU A 602 -22.75 3.25 31.23
C GLU A 602 -21.32 3.66 31.65
N PRO A 603 -20.86 4.89 31.34
CA PRO A 603 -19.50 5.32 31.65
C PRO A 603 -19.23 5.30 33.16
N ASN A 604 -18.20 4.58 33.59
CA ASN A 604 -18.00 4.21 34.99
C ASN A 604 -17.05 5.12 35.80
N TYR A 605 -16.53 6.19 35.19
CA TYR A 605 -15.62 7.14 35.86
C TYR A 605 -16.33 7.98 36.95
N LYS A 606 -15.54 8.43 37.94
CA LYS A 606 -16.00 9.38 38.97
C LYS A 606 -16.55 10.66 38.33
N SER A 607 -17.75 11.10 38.72
CA SER A 607 -18.30 12.39 38.29
C SER A 607 -17.38 13.53 38.69
N GLY A 608 -17.12 14.44 37.74
CA GLY A 608 -16.67 15.80 38.03
C GLY A 608 -17.79 16.66 38.62
N ALA A 609 -17.56 17.96 38.68
CA ALA A 609 -18.55 18.95 39.12
C ALA A 609 -19.83 18.89 38.26
N GLN A 610 -20.95 19.27 38.85
CA GLN A 610 -22.23 19.42 38.16
C GLN A 610 -22.08 20.34 36.94
N GLY A 611 -22.66 19.96 35.79
CA GLY A 611 -22.52 20.70 34.53
C GLY A 611 -21.19 20.56 33.79
N SER A 612 -20.14 20.01 34.42
CA SER A 612 -18.80 19.90 33.79
C SER A 612 -18.74 18.84 32.68
N TYR A 613 -17.67 18.87 31.87
CA TYR A 613 -17.42 17.84 30.85
C TYR A 613 -17.31 16.41 31.41
N SER A 614 -16.87 16.25 32.66
CA SER A 614 -16.79 14.96 33.38
C SER A 614 -17.98 14.70 34.32
N ALA A 615 -19.04 15.51 34.25
CA ALA A 615 -20.29 15.22 34.95
C ALA A 615 -20.86 13.84 34.56
N ASN A 616 -21.18 13.02 35.57
CA ASN A 616 -21.67 11.66 35.37
C ASN A 616 -22.92 11.40 36.23
N SER A 617 -24.01 10.96 35.61
CA SER A 617 -25.19 10.44 36.31
C SER A 617 -25.79 9.20 35.65
N HIS A 618 -25.10 8.59 34.67
CA HIS A 618 -25.65 7.46 33.90
C HIS A 618 -26.00 6.27 34.79
N ARG A 619 -25.15 5.94 35.77
CA ARG A 619 -25.43 4.86 36.74
C ARG A 619 -26.76 5.02 37.46
N LYS A 620 -27.16 6.24 37.83
CA LYS A 620 -28.46 6.51 38.49
C LYS A 620 -29.67 6.20 37.58
N HIS A 621 -29.48 6.24 36.26
CA HIS A 621 -30.53 6.00 35.26
C HIS A 621 -30.51 4.57 34.72
N VAL A 622 -29.37 3.86 34.82
CA VAL A 622 -29.18 2.50 34.30
C VAL A 622 -29.34 1.43 35.39
N SER A 623 -29.04 1.73 36.66
CA SER A 623 -29.16 0.76 37.77
C SER A 623 -30.62 0.45 38.09
N GLY A 624 -31.14 -0.62 37.49
CA GLY A 624 -32.54 -1.06 37.58
C GLY A 624 -33.20 -1.30 36.22
N TYR A 625 -32.66 -0.71 35.15
CA TYR A 625 -33.26 -0.73 33.81
C TYR A 625 -32.36 -1.30 32.70
N GLY A 626 -31.03 -1.24 32.86
CA GLY A 626 -30.10 -1.79 31.87
C GLY A 626 -30.07 -1.01 30.54
N ALA A 627 -29.63 -1.68 29.47
CA ALA A 627 -29.29 -1.06 28.18
C ALA A 627 -30.49 -0.40 27.47
N SER A 628 -31.71 -0.92 27.67
CA SER A 628 -32.93 -0.35 27.08
C SER A 628 -33.21 1.08 27.53
N SER A 629 -32.79 1.47 28.73
CA SER A 629 -32.95 2.86 29.24
C SER A 629 -32.21 3.91 28.39
N CYS A 630 -31.14 3.52 27.68
CA CYS A 630 -30.33 4.43 26.88
C CYS A 630 -31.15 5.09 25.75
N VAL A 631 -32.18 4.42 25.22
CA VAL A 631 -33.05 4.96 24.15
C VAL A 631 -33.72 6.28 24.53
N ASN A 632 -33.98 6.47 25.83
CA ASN A 632 -34.67 7.67 26.33
C ASN A 632 -33.84 8.95 26.19
N CYS A 633 -32.51 8.82 26.10
CA CYS A 633 -31.57 9.93 25.96
C CYS A 633 -30.71 9.86 24.69
N HIS A 634 -30.67 8.73 23.98
CA HIS A 634 -29.85 8.51 22.79
C HIS A 634 -30.68 7.89 21.65
N TYR A 635 -31.88 8.43 21.42
CA TYR A 635 -32.88 7.88 20.49
C TYR A 635 -32.39 7.74 19.04
N GLU A 636 -31.48 8.61 18.60
CA GLU A 636 -30.86 8.58 17.26
C GLU A 636 -29.60 7.70 17.19
N THR A 637 -29.26 7.00 18.28
CA THR A 637 -28.04 6.17 18.41
C THR A 637 -28.34 4.71 18.73
N VAL A 638 -29.31 4.46 19.63
CA VAL A 638 -29.67 3.11 20.07
C VAL A 638 -31.16 2.83 19.92
N THR A 639 -31.46 1.58 19.63
CA THR A 639 -32.81 1.01 19.60
C THR A 639 -33.40 0.87 21.02
N ALA A 640 -34.71 0.65 21.12
CA ALA A 640 -35.38 0.38 22.41
C ALA A 640 -34.85 -0.89 23.14
N GLY A 641 -34.22 -1.83 22.41
CA GLY A 641 -33.52 -2.98 22.99
C GLY A 641 -32.13 -2.66 23.56
N GLY A 642 -31.65 -1.42 23.42
CA GLY A 642 -30.31 -1.01 23.88
C GLY A 642 -29.16 -1.34 22.91
N ALA A 643 -29.45 -1.88 21.72
CA ALA A 643 -28.47 -2.12 20.66
C ALA A 643 -28.32 -0.89 19.74
N VAL A 644 -27.13 -0.66 19.20
CA VAL A 644 -26.85 0.42 18.22
C VAL A 644 -27.72 0.26 16.97
N ILE A 645 -28.23 1.36 16.41
CA ILE A 645 -29.04 1.34 15.20
C ILE A 645 -28.14 1.04 13.98
N SER A 646 -28.51 0.07 13.15
CA SER A 646 -27.74 -0.27 11.95
C SER A 646 -27.83 0.84 10.88
N GLY A 647 -26.71 1.10 10.20
CA GLY A 647 -26.57 2.11 9.15
C GLY A 647 -26.15 3.51 9.62
N ILE A 648 -26.20 3.81 10.93
CA ILE A 648 -25.94 5.18 11.41
C ILE A 648 -24.45 5.53 11.50
N SER A 649 -24.10 6.76 11.13
CA SER A 649 -22.77 7.34 11.39
C SER A 649 -22.61 7.85 12.84
N ARG A 650 -23.70 8.22 13.51
CA ARG A 650 -23.70 8.98 14.78
C ARG A 650 -23.16 8.24 15.99
N HIS A 651 -23.10 6.91 15.95
CA HIS A 651 -22.40 6.14 16.98
C HIS A 651 -20.87 6.34 16.93
N ILE A 652 -20.35 6.74 15.76
CA ILE A 652 -18.91 6.72 15.44
C ILE A 652 -18.42 8.05 14.84
N ASP A 653 -19.12 9.16 15.03
CA ASP A 653 -18.71 10.49 14.52
C ASP A 653 -17.87 11.30 15.51
N GLY A 654 -17.94 10.99 16.81
CA GLY A 654 -17.23 11.68 17.90
C GLY A 654 -18.05 12.71 18.67
N SER A 655 -19.33 12.91 18.33
CA SER A 655 -20.22 13.79 19.08
C SER A 655 -20.78 13.11 20.33
N LEU A 656 -20.95 13.89 21.40
CA LEU A 656 -21.79 13.51 22.53
C LEU A 656 -23.20 14.05 22.30
N ASP A 657 -24.08 13.18 21.82
CA ASP A 657 -25.47 13.49 21.51
C ASP A 657 -26.43 13.02 22.59
N VAL A 658 -27.39 13.89 22.92
CA VAL A 658 -28.47 13.61 23.86
C VAL A 658 -29.76 14.04 23.18
N VAL A 659 -30.51 13.07 22.68
CA VAL A 659 -31.75 13.26 21.92
C VAL A 659 -32.81 12.33 22.49
N LYS A 660 -33.89 12.95 22.97
CA LYS A 660 -34.96 12.27 23.70
C LYS A 660 -35.75 11.32 22.81
N SER A 661 -36.26 10.24 23.39
CA SER A 661 -37.27 9.41 22.71
C SER A 661 -38.64 10.12 22.65
N PRO A 662 -39.59 9.64 21.84
CA PRO A 662 -41.00 10.05 21.92
C PRO A 662 -41.64 9.73 23.28
N ALA A 663 -41.14 8.73 24.01
CA ALA A 663 -41.70 8.26 25.27
C ALA A 663 -41.37 9.14 26.49
N VAL A 664 -40.47 10.12 26.36
CA VAL A 664 -40.10 11.04 27.46
C VAL A 664 -40.08 12.51 27.00
N THR A 665 -40.33 13.42 27.94
CA THR A 665 -40.15 14.87 27.74
C THR A 665 -39.00 15.40 28.60
N PHE A 666 -38.11 16.16 27.95
CA PHE A 666 -37.16 17.11 28.53
C PHE A 666 -36.57 17.97 27.41
N THR A 667 -36.01 19.13 27.75
CA THR A 667 -35.17 19.96 26.86
C THR A 667 -33.74 19.95 27.36
N TRP A 668 -32.75 19.75 26.48
CA TRP A 668 -31.34 19.60 26.85
C TRP A 668 -30.46 20.77 26.39
N ALA A 669 -29.88 21.49 27.35
CA ALA A 669 -28.88 22.52 27.08
C ALA A 669 -27.47 21.89 26.98
N LYS A 670 -27.00 21.59 25.76
CA LYS A 670 -25.72 20.88 25.51
C LYS A 670 -24.48 21.59 26.10
N VAL A 671 -24.52 22.89 26.37
CA VAL A 671 -23.44 23.65 27.03
C VAL A 671 -23.45 23.41 28.55
N SER A 672 -24.51 23.83 29.26
CA SER A 672 -24.61 23.76 30.73
C SER A 672 -24.92 22.36 31.27
N LYS A 673 -25.27 21.41 30.40
CA LYS A 673 -25.74 20.05 30.75
C LYS A 673 -27.03 20.07 31.59
N THR A 674 -27.93 20.98 31.27
CA THR A 674 -29.21 21.17 31.98
C THR A 674 -30.35 20.45 31.25
N CYS A 675 -31.15 19.69 31.99
CA CYS A 675 -32.45 19.19 31.56
C CYS A 675 -33.56 20.08 32.14
N SER A 676 -34.47 20.60 31.33
CA SER A 676 -35.69 21.31 31.78
C SER A 676 -36.96 20.63 31.28
N SER A 677 -38.10 20.91 31.92
CA SER A 677 -39.40 20.28 31.63
C SER A 677 -39.36 18.74 31.66
N THR A 678 -38.62 18.20 32.64
CA THR A 678 -38.24 16.79 32.69
C THR A 678 -39.36 15.92 33.28
N SER A 679 -40.07 15.16 32.44
CA SER A 679 -41.11 14.18 32.83
C SER A 679 -40.68 13.26 33.99
N CYS A 680 -39.53 12.59 33.86
CA CYS A 680 -38.98 11.68 34.86
C CYS A 680 -38.61 12.34 36.21
N HIS A 681 -38.62 13.68 36.28
CA HIS A 681 -38.32 14.45 37.48
C HIS A 681 -39.37 15.56 37.71
N PHE A 682 -40.65 15.23 37.56
CA PHE A 682 -41.78 16.08 37.94
C PHE A 682 -41.73 17.50 37.33
N ASN A 683 -41.32 17.57 36.05
CA ASN A 683 -41.11 18.80 35.27
C ASN A 683 -40.07 19.79 35.82
N LYS A 684 -39.22 19.36 36.77
CA LYS A 684 -38.15 20.19 37.34
C LYS A 684 -37.00 20.42 36.34
N THR A 685 -36.28 21.52 36.56
CA THR A 685 -35.03 21.85 35.86
C THR A 685 -33.84 21.38 36.69
N LEU A 686 -33.02 20.48 36.13
CA LEU A 686 -31.92 19.80 36.80
C LEU A 686 -30.64 19.87 35.95
N GLN A 687 -29.47 19.64 36.55
CA GLN A 687 -28.18 19.68 35.86
C GLN A 687 -27.40 18.38 36.06
N TRP A 688 -26.83 17.85 34.97
CA TRP A 688 -26.16 16.55 34.94
C TRP A 688 -24.93 16.51 35.85
N GLY A 689 -24.66 15.35 36.46
CA GLY A 689 -23.62 15.19 37.49
C GLY A 689 -24.04 15.68 38.88
N GLY A 690 -25.22 16.29 39.01
CA GLY A 690 -25.72 16.82 40.28
C GLY A 690 -26.17 15.76 41.28
N THR A 691 -26.40 16.23 42.51
CA THR A 691 -27.07 15.47 43.58
C THR A 691 -28.45 16.06 43.80
N LEU A 692 -29.46 15.20 43.69
CA LEU A 692 -30.85 15.56 43.97
C LEU A 692 -31.11 15.29 45.46
N ASN A 693 -31.47 16.33 46.22
CA ASN A 693 -32.08 16.16 47.53
C ASN A 693 -33.60 15.95 47.36
N CYS A 694 -34.33 15.69 48.44
CA CYS A 694 -35.77 15.43 48.38
C CYS A 694 -36.51 16.58 47.67
N SER A 695 -36.19 17.85 48.04
CA SER A 695 -36.70 19.09 47.42
C SER A 695 -36.56 19.19 45.90
N GLY A 696 -35.64 18.43 45.31
CA GLY A 696 -35.54 18.24 43.86
C GLY A 696 -36.71 17.48 43.22
N CYS A 697 -37.65 16.95 44.02
CA CYS A 697 -38.92 16.34 43.60
C CYS A 697 -40.10 16.86 44.45
N HIS A 698 -40.03 16.70 45.77
CA HIS A 698 -41.05 17.12 46.76
C HIS A 698 -40.37 17.75 47.99
N GLY A 699 -41.06 18.54 48.81
CA GLY A 699 -40.43 19.20 49.97
C GLY A 699 -39.62 18.28 50.89
N SER A 700 -38.52 18.80 51.44
CA SER A 700 -37.57 18.11 52.35
C SER A 700 -37.72 18.48 53.84
N ASP A 701 -38.47 19.53 54.15
CA ASP A 701 -38.39 20.26 55.42
C ASP A 701 -39.66 21.08 55.67
N ALA A 702 -39.73 21.74 56.83
CA ALA A 702 -40.87 22.55 57.26
C ALA A 702 -41.30 23.66 56.29
N ALA A 703 -40.37 24.22 55.51
CA ALA A 703 -40.64 25.33 54.60
C ALA A 703 -41.08 24.84 53.21
N THR A 704 -40.59 23.67 52.78
CA THR A 704 -40.84 23.12 51.44
C THR A 704 -41.91 22.03 51.41
N LEU A 705 -42.17 21.33 52.52
CA LEU A 705 -43.14 20.23 52.63
C LEU A 705 -44.41 20.68 53.40
N THR A 706 -45.18 21.56 52.78
CA THR A 706 -46.43 22.12 53.31
C THR A 706 -47.68 21.28 53.00
N THR A 707 -47.51 20.04 52.52
CA THR A 707 -48.64 19.20 52.11
C THR A 707 -49.35 18.57 53.32
N LYS A 708 -50.67 18.81 53.43
CA LYS A 708 -51.52 18.22 54.49
C LYS A 708 -50.94 18.51 55.89
N LYS A 709 -50.87 17.54 56.81
CA LYS A 709 -50.32 17.75 58.17
C LYS A 709 -48.79 17.59 58.30
N HIS A 710 -48.01 17.53 57.22
CA HIS A 710 -46.54 17.38 57.34
C HIS A 710 -45.90 18.47 58.21
N SER A 711 -46.16 19.75 57.93
CA SER A 711 -45.63 20.88 58.72
C SER A 711 -45.96 20.78 60.22
N ALA A 712 -47.13 20.26 60.57
CA ALA A 712 -47.56 20.08 61.96
C ALA A 712 -46.84 18.95 62.72
N HIS A 713 -46.02 18.15 62.04
CA HIS A 713 -45.22 17.06 62.61
C HIS A 713 -43.70 17.28 62.45
N ILE A 714 -43.26 17.94 61.39
CA ILE A 714 -41.84 18.18 61.08
C ILE A 714 -41.34 19.58 61.51
N SER A 715 -42.18 20.40 62.15
CA SER A 715 -41.83 21.76 62.58
C SER A 715 -42.34 22.10 63.98
N THR A 716 -41.42 22.39 64.90
CA THR A 716 -41.74 22.99 66.20
C THR A 716 -42.16 24.46 66.08
N SER A 717 -41.86 25.13 64.96
CA SER A 717 -42.36 26.49 64.70
C SER A 717 -43.82 26.50 64.26
N ALA A 718 -44.28 25.47 63.54
CA ALA A 718 -45.69 25.31 63.16
C ALA A 718 -46.52 24.54 64.19
N ASN A 719 -45.87 23.72 65.03
CA ASN A 719 -46.49 23.03 66.16
C ASN A 719 -45.54 23.00 67.38
N PRO A 720 -45.52 24.06 68.21
CA PRO A 720 -44.68 24.13 69.42
C PRO A 720 -44.95 22.99 70.40
N SER A 721 -46.18 22.46 70.42
CA SER A 721 -46.61 21.36 71.29
C SER A 721 -45.90 20.03 71.02
N LEU A 722 -45.11 19.90 69.95
CA LEU A 722 -44.23 18.74 69.77
C LEU A 722 -43.05 18.73 70.77
N GLY A 723 -42.55 19.89 71.18
CA GLY A 723 -41.26 20.04 71.86
C GLY A 723 -40.06 19.82 70.93
N THR A 724 -40.05 18.70 70.19
CA THR A 724 -39.02 18.31 69.22
C THR A 724 -39.65 17.88 67.90
N ALA A 725 -39.14 18.35 66.76
CA ALA A 725 -39.66 18.02 65.43
C ALA A 725 -39.41 16.54 65.05
N LEU A 726 -40.37 15.90 64.39
CA LEU A 726 -40.24 14.50 63.98
C LEU A 726 -39.42 14.36 62.69
N GLY A 727 -38.52 13.39 62.67
CA GLY A 727 -37.77 13.02 61.47
C GLY A 727 -38.59 12.15 60.52
N CYS A 728 -38.28 12.18 59.22
CA CYS A 728 -39.03 11.44 58.19
C CYS A 728 -39.03 9.92 58.46
N ALA A 729 -37.94 9.39 59.04
CA ALA A 729 -37.84 7.98 59.42
C ALA A 729 -38.73 7.57 60.60
N GLU A 730 -39.22 8.51 61.42
CA GLU A 730 -40.18 8.23 62.50
C GLU A 730 -41.54 7.76 61.95
N CYS A 731 -41.84 8.10 60.68
CA CYS A 731 -43.05 7.69 59.96
C CYS A 731 -42.76 6.71 58.79
N HIS A 732 -41.68 6.91 58.03
CA HIS A 732 -41.42 6.28 56.73
C HIS A 732 -40.18 5.35 56.74
N ALA A 733 -40.05 4.51 57.77
CA ALA A 733 -38.81 3.74 58.07
C ALA A 733 -38.44 2.63 57.06
N LYS A 734 -39.33 2.25 56.13
CA LYS A 734 -38.98 1.38 54.99
C LYS A 734 -38.40 2.21 53.84
N THR A 735 -38.92 3.41 53.62
CA THR A 735 -38.53 4.31 52.53
C THR A 735 -37.22 5.06 52.82
N VAL A 736 -37.07 5.64 54.01
CA VAL A 736 -35.93 6.50 54.39
C VAL A 736 -35.24 6.03 55.68
N SER A 737 -33.97 6.42 55.84
CA SER A 737 -33.19 6.23 57.08
C SER A 737 -32.90 7.55 57.81
N SER A 738 -33.13 8.69 57.16
CA SER A 738 -33.03 10.03 57.73
C SER A 738 -33.85 11.03 56.91
N ASN A 739 -33.90 12.30 57.31
CA ASN A 739 -34.62 13.35 56.56
C ASN A 739 -34.03 13.62 55.15
N THR A 740 -32.84 13.10 54.85
CA THR A 740 -32.10 13.34 53.59
C THR A 740 -31.73 12.07 52.82
N THR A 741 -31.97 10.88 53.39
CA THR A 741 -31.44 9.61 52.87
C THR A 741 -32.55 8.59 52.61
N ILE A 742 -32.78 8.29 51.33
CA ILE A 742 -33.63 7.18 50.88
C ILE A 742 -32.91 5.85 51.17
N LYS A 743 -33.56 5.00 51.96
CA LYS A 743 -33.10 3.67 52.37
C LYS A 743 -33.47 2.59 51.36
N ASN A 744 -34.66 2.71 50.75
CA ASN A 744 -35.12 1.79 49.71
C ASN A 744 -35.76 2.56 48.54
N PRO A 745 -35.01 2.80 47.44
CA PRO A 745 -35.53 3.48 46.26
C PRO A 745 -36.74 2.80 45.62
N LEU A 746 -36.83 1.46 45.66
CA LEU A 746 -37.95 0.72 45.07
C LEU A 746 -39.27 0.98 45.83
N VAL A 747 -39.20 1.16 47.15
CA VAL A 747 -40.37 1.56 47.97
C VAL A 747 -40.70 3.04 47.76
N HIS A 748 -39.68 3.89 47.57
CA HIS A 748 -39.86 5.32 47.29
C HIS A 748 -40.56 5.62 45.95
N THR A 749 -40.35 4.79 44.91
CA THR A 749 -40.87 5.04 43.56
C THR A 749 -41.94 4.04 43.09
N ASN A 750 -42.57 3.29 43.99
CA ASN A 750 -43.63 2.32 43.65
C ASN A 750 -45.01 2.95 43.37
N GLY A 751 -45.16 4.27 43.54
CA GLY A 751 -46.44 4.99 43.38
C GLY A 751 -47.41 4.86 44.56
N VAL A 752 -47.08 4.11 45.61
CA VAL A 752 -47.93 3.90 46.79
C VAL A 752 -47.67 4.99 47.82
N MET A 753 -48.53 6.00 47.82
CA MET A 753 -48.53 7.13 48.78
C MET A 753 -48.95 6.67 50.20
N GLY A 754 -48.10 5.91 50.90
CA GLY A 754 -48.49 5.34 52.20
C GLY A 754 -47.48 4.46 52.95
N ASP A 755 -46.16 4.67 52.85
CA ASP A 755 -45.23 3.99 53.76
C ASP A 755 -45.37 4.54 55.20
N TYR A 756 -46.22 3.91 55.99
CA TYR A 756 -46.47 4.26 57.40
C TYR A 756 -45.92 3.12 58.28
N SER A 757 -44.62 3.18 58.58
CA SER A 757 -43.83 2.05 59.10
C SER A 757 -42.77 2.40 60.15
N GLY A 758 -42.58 3.69 60.46
CA GLY A 758 -41.69 4.13 61.54
C GLY A 758 -42.31 4.01 62.93
N VAL A 759 -41.49 4.22 63.97
CA VAL A 759 -41.90 3.98 65.38
C VAL A 759 -42.97 4.95 65.92
N ARG A 760 -43.27 6.03 65.20
CA ARG A 760 -44.37 6.97 65.50
C ARG A 760 -45.54 6.87 64.50
N ALA A 761 -45.42 6.03 63.48
CA ALA A 761 -46.55 5.69 62.63
C ALA A 761 -47.59 4.90 63.42
N GLY A 762 -48.87 5.19 63.15
CA GLY A 762 -49.98 4.35 63.59
C GLY A 762 -50.05 3.03 62.82
N ARG A 763 -50.96 2.14 63.23
CA ARG A 763 -51.08 0.79 62.64
C ARG A 763 -51.64 0.78 61.21
N SER A 764 -52.36 1.83 60.81
CA SER A 764 -52.89 1.98 59.45
C SER A 764 -53.17 3.44 59.10
N TYR A 765 -53.23 3.71 57.79
CA TYR A 765 -53.58 5.00 57.20
C TYR A 765 -54.40 4.77 55.92
N ASN A 766 -55.53 5.48 55.79
CA ASN A 766 -56.32 5.55 54.57
C ASN A 766 -56.01 6.89 53.87
N ALA A 767 -55.41 6.80 52.67
CA ALA A 767 -54.96 7.96 51.90
C ALA A 767 -56.10 8.84 51.36
N THR A 768 -57.28 8.26 51.10
CA THR A 768 -58.46 8.98 50.58
C THR A 768 -58.96 9.98 51.63
N ASP A 769 -59.34 9.49 52.80
CA ASP A 769 -60.00 10.27 53.84
C ASP A 769 -59.00 10.90 54.83
N GLY A 770 -57.74 10.46 54.80
CA GLY A 770 -56.68 10.91 55.70
C GLY A 770 -56.79 10.34 57.12
N ILE A 771 -57.59 9.30 57.32
CA ILE A 771 -57.83 8.67 58.62
C ILE A 771 -56.66 7.73 58.94
N CYS A 772 -56.08 7.88 60.13
CA CYS A 772 -55.09 6.96 60.70
C CYS A 772 -55.63 6.27 61.96
N ALA A 773 -55.04 5.14 62.36
CA ALA A 773 -55.48 4.38 63.52
C ALA A 773 -54.34 4.08 64.50
N ASN A 774 -54.65 4.16 65.81
CA ASN A 774 -53.76 3.75 66.91
C ASN A 774 -52.35 4.40 66.84
N VAL A 775 -52.30 5.72 67.04
CA VAL A 775 -51.07 6.53 67.13
C VAL A 775 -50.89 6.98 68.60
N TYR A 776 -49.71 6.77 69.18
CA TYR A 776 -49.45 7.11 70.60
C TYR A 776 -49.76 8.57 70.95
N CYS A 777 -49.33 9.53 70.12
CA CYS A 777 -49.56 10.96 70.34
C CYS A 777 -51.03 11.41 70.19
N HIS A 778 -51.93 10.51 69.81
CA HIS A 778 -53.38 10.74 69.71
C HIS A 778 -54.16 9.75 70.61
N SER A 779 -53.53 9.36 71.73
CA SER A 779 -54.07 8.48 72.78
C SER A 779 -54.04 9.18 74.14
N ASP A 780 -54.61 8.54 75.15
CA ASP A 780 -54.55 8.91 76.57
C ASP A 780 -53.13 8.85 77.19
N GLY A 781 -52.07 8.70 76.39
CA GLY A 781 -50.72 8.39 76.84
C GLY A 781 -50.59 6.98 77.44
N LYS A 782 -51.63 6.13 77.29
CA LYS A 782 -51.67 4.72 77.73
C LYS A 782 -52.06 3.78 76.57
N GLY A 783 -52.10 4.28 75.34
CA GLY A 783 -52.35 3.49 74.14
C GLY A 783 -53.82 3.24 73.81
N ARG A 784 -54.79 3.88 74.50
CA ARG A 784 -56.18 3.93 74.02
C ARG A 784 -56.43 5.27 73.35
N GLN A 785 -56.97 5.23 72.14
CA GLN A 785 -57.37 6.43 71.41
C GLN A 785 -58.50 7.17 72.16
N ASN A 786 -58.36 8.49 72.33
CA ASN A 786 -59.33 9.33 73.04
C ASN A 786 -60.50 9.69 72.13
N VAL A 787 -60.16 10.21 70.94
CA VAL A 787 -61.12 10.69 69.94
C VAL A 787 -60.87 9.94 68.64
N ALA A 788 -61.93 9.40 68.04
CA ALA A 788 -61.84 8.71 66.76
C ALA A 788 -61.36 9.66 65.64
N PHE A 789 -60.56 9.13 64.71
CA PHE A 789 -60.13 9.89 63.54
C PHE A 789 -61.20 9.86 62.44
N THR A 790 -61.48 11.04 61.90
CA THR A 790 -62.45 11.34 60.85
C THR A 790 -61.81 12.27 59.83
N ALA A 791 -62.48 12.55 58.71
CA ALA A 791 -62.01 13.59 57.77
C ALA A 791 -61.87 14.99 58.43
N GLY A 792 -62.63 15.27 59.49
CA GLY A 792 -62.64 16.55 60.20
C GLY A 792 -61.44 16.80 61.12
N ASN A 793 -60.76 15.74 61.60
CA ASN A 793 -59.61 15.84 62.52
C ASN A 793 -58.37 15.03 62.10
N GLY A 794 -58.45 14.20 61.05
CA GLY A 794 -57.35 13.37 60.53
C GLY A 794 -56.28 14.14 59.74
N TRP A 795 -55.40 13.39 59.06
CA TRP A 795 -54.25 13.92 58.32
C TRP A 795 -54.63 14.87 57.17
N ASN A 796 -55.84 14.72 56.61
CA ASN A 796 -56.33 15.59 55.53
C ASN A 796 -57.09 16.84 56.04
N SER A 797 -57.28 16.99 57.35
CA SER A 797 -58.15 18.01 57.97
C SER A 797 -57.54 19.42 58.06
N ALA A 798 -58.40 20.42 58.27
CA ALA A 798 -58.01 21.78 58.63
C ALA A 798 -57.76 21.99 60.14
N ALA A 799 -58.16 21.06 61.01
CA ALA A 799 -58.19 21.24 62.46
C ALA A 799 -56.85 21.64 63.09
N THR A 800 -56.90 22.55 64.07
CA THR A 800 -55.77 23.01 64.88
C THR A 800 -56.15 22.95 66.35
N TYR A 801 -55.15 22.71 67.22
CA TYR A 801 -55.32 22.65 68.67
C TYR A 801 -54.42 23.69 69.34
N ALA A 802 -54.98 24.44 70.28
CA ALA A 802 -54.37 25.62 70.89
C ALA A 802 -54.05 25.45 72.39
N ASP A 803 -54.56 24.40 73.03
CA ASP A 803 -54.30 24.11 74.44
C ASP A 803 -54.15 22.60 74.73
N CYS A 804 -53.73 22.28 75.95
CA CYS A 804 -53.49 20.90 76.37
C CYS A 804 -54.78 20.07 76.49
N LYS A 805 -55.92 20.69 76.85
CA LYS A 805 -57.19 19.97 77.05
C LYS A 805 -57.83 19.47 75.75
N GLN A 806 -57.45 20.05 74.62
CA GLN A 806 -57.86 19.55 73.30
C GLN A 806 -57.16 18.25 72.88
N CYS A 807 -56.03 17.90 73.51
CA CYS A 807 -55.27 16.66 73.26
C CYS A 807 -55.33 15.65 74.41
N HIS A 808 -55.40 16.12 75.66
CA HIS A 808 -55.37 15.32 76.88
C HIS A 808 -56.62 15.56 77.74
N GLY A 809 -57.15 14.52 78.38
CA GLY A 809 -58.37 14.66 79.20
C GLY A 809 -59.67 14.88 78.40
N ASN A 810 -59.59 14.84 77.07
CA ASN A 810 -60.68 14.86 76.08
C ASN A 810 -61.37 13.48 75.89
N ASP A 811 -61.24 12.60 76.89
CA ASP A 811 -61.94 11.32 77.01
C ASP A 811 -63.46 11.45 77.14
N GLU A 812 -64.21 11.57 76.04
CA GLU A 812 -65.68 11.65 76.07
C GLU A 812 -66.38 10.30 76.21
N GLN A 813 -65.77 9.18 75.78
CA GLN A 813 -66.42 7.86 75.78
C GLN A 813 -66.15 7.07 77.07
N PHE A 814 -64.97 7.23 77.66
CA PHE A 814 -64.53 6.52 78.87
C PHE A 814 -63.96 7.45 79.95
N GLY A 815 -64.24 8.75 79.85
CA GLY A 815 -63.90 9.75 80.87
C GLY A 815 -64.67 9.53 82.16
N HIS A 816 -63.96 9.56 83.29
CA HIS A 816 -64.55 9.51 84.62
C HIS A 816 -64.94 10.92 85.14
N TYR A 817 -64.45 11.98 84.47
CA TYR A 817 -64.81 13.37 84.73
C TYR A 817 -64.46 14.28 83.55
N SER A 818 -65.06 15.48 83.49
CA SER A 818 -64.60 16.56 82.61
C SER A 818 -63.26 17.09 83.10
N THR A 819 -62.26 17.18 82.21
CA THR A 819 -60.92 17.70 82.55
C THR A 819 -60.96 19.22 82.79
N HIS A 820 -60.21 19.70 83.78
CA HIS A 820 -60.10 21.14 84.08
C HIS A 820 -58.94 21.79 83.32
N ALA A 821 -57.78 21.12 83.27
CA ALA A 821 -56.53 21.65 82.72
C ALA A 821 -55.98 20.84 81.53
N GLY A 822 -56.66 19.76 81.14
CA GLY A 822 -56.09 18.72 80.28
C GLY A 822 -55.44 17.58 81.07
N GLU A 823 -55.68 17.48 82.38
CA GLU A 823 -55.27 16.27 83.11
C GLU A 823 -55.95 15.00 82.55
N PRO A 824 -55.26 13.84 82.58
CA PRO A 824 -55.86 12.57 82.20
C PRO A 824 -57.13 12.29 83.01
N ASN A 825 -58.24 12.06 82.31
CA ASN A 825 -59.58 12.01 82.92
C ASN A 825 -60.14 10.59 83.11
N TYR A 826 -59.35 9.55 82.84
CA TYR A 826 -59.73 8.16 83.07
C TYR A 826 -59.86 7.82 84.57
N ALA A 827 -60.70 6.84 84.90
CA ALA A 827 -60.87 6.36 86.28
C ALA A 827 -59.54 5.89 86.90
N ASN A 828 -59.38 6.15 88.20
CA ASN A 828 -58.19 5.75 88.95
C ASN A 828 -58.18 4.22 89.17
N ALA A 829 -57.11 3.55 88.73
CA ALA A 829 -56.92 2.11 88.89
C ALA A 829 -56.06 1.71 90.11
N GLY A 830 -55.89 2.62 91.08
CA GLY A 830 -55.04 2.44 92.25
C GLY A 830 -53.54 2.53 91.93
N TYR A 831 -52.72 2.72 92.97
CA TYR A 831 -51.30 3.04 92.85
C TYR A 831 -50.43 2.00 92.12
N VAL A 832 -50.84 0.72 92.08
CA VAL A 832 -50.16 -0.33 91.29
C VAL A 832 -50.55 -0.32 89.81
N GLY A 833 -51.75 0.17 89.48
CA GLY A 833 -52.32 0.10 88.13
C GLY A 833 -51.67 1.05 87.11
N LEU A 834 -51.68 0.67 85.83
CA LEU A 834 -51.20 1.53 84.74
C LEU A 834 -52.02 2.84 84.61
N ARG A 835 -53.25 2.86 85.13
CA ARG A 835 -54.14 4.02 85.22
C ARG A 835 -54.22 4.63 86.64
N ALA A 836 -53.17 4.49 87.45
CA ALA A 836 -53.00 5.28 88.68
C ALA A 836 -53.21 6.79 88.39
N ASN A 837 -54.19 7.42 89.03
CA ASN A 837 -54.64 8.77 88.71
C ASN A 837 -55.05 9.56 89.96
N SER A 838 -54.21 10.53 90.36
CA SER A 838 -54.54 11.55 91.36
C SER A 838 -54.47 12.99 90.79
N HIS A 839 -54.45 13.19 89.47
CA HIS A 839 -54.25 14.52 88.85
C HIS A 839 -55.34 15.54 89.24
N LYS A 840 -56.62 15.13 89.27
CA LYS A 840 -57.77 16.01 89.61
C LYS A 840 -57.66 16.68 90.99
N LYS A 841 -56.87 16.11 91.92
CA LYS A 841 -56.58 16.74 93.23
C LYS A 841 -55.61 17.92 93.10
N HIS A 842 -54.72 17.88 92.10
CA HIS A 842 -53.58 18.78 91.93
C HIS A 842 -53.82 19.86 90.87
N THR A 843 -54.67 19.63 89.86
CA THR A 843 -54.91 20.61 88.77
C THR A 843 -55.97 21.69 89.07
N LYS A 844 -56.45 21.80 90.32
CA LYS A 844 -57.47 22.79 90.73
C LYS A 844 -57.12 24.25 90.42
N SER A 845 -55.83 24.59 90.36
CA SER A 845 -55.35 25.93 90.03
C SER A 845 -55.01 26.11 88.54
N GLY A 846 -55.62 25.32 87.66
CA GLY A 846 -55.40 25.34 86.22
C GLY A 846 -54.09 24.69 85.76
N ALA A 847 -53.83 24.76 84.46
CA ALA A 847 -52.72 24.07 83.79
C ALA A 847 -51.33 24.50 84.27
N VAL A 848 -51.17 25.69 84.85
CA VAL A 848 -49.89 26.15 85.45
C VAL A 848 -49.36 25.19 86.55
N THR A 849 -50.24 24.38 87.15
CA THR A 849 -49.85 23.33 88.09
C THR A 849 -49.03 22.21 87.45
N CYS A 850 -49.15 21.97 86.14
CA CYS A 850 -48.47 20.88 85.45
C CYS A 850 -46.94 21.04 85.46
N SER A 851 -46.41 22.27 85.42
CA SER A 851 -44.96 22.51 85.54
C SER A 851 -44.37 22.10 86.90
N ASN A 852 -45.16 22.02 87.97
CA ASN A 852 -44.66 21.60 89.28
C ASN A 852 -44.12 20.16 89.26
N CYS A 853 -44.75 19.28 88.47
CA CYS A 853 -44.40 17.86 88.39
C CYS A 853 -43.81 17.42 87.04
N HIS A 854 -43.75 18.32 86.05
CA HIS A 854 -43.27 18.03 84.69
C HIS A 854 -42.33 19.13 84.16
N GLY A 855 -41.40 19.62 84.98
CA GLY A 855 -40.50 20.74 84.67
C GLY A 855 -39.53 20.55 83.49
N ASP A 856 -39.35 19.31 83.02
CA ASP A 856 -38.62 18.98 81.78
C ASP A 856 -39.51 18.79 80.54
N THR A 857 -40.83 18.81 80.72
CA THR A 857 -41.82 18.67 79.65
C THR A 857 -42.45 20.02 79.31
N THR A 858 -42.76 20.85 80.32
CA THR A 858 -43.43 22.13 80.14
C THR A 858 -42.72 23.26 80.88
N THR A 859 -42.67 24.43 80.25
CA THR A 859 -41.99 25.63 80.78
C THR A 859 -42.77 26.27 81.93
N ASN A 860 -44.10 26.21 81.88
CA ASN A 860 -45.01 27.00 82.70
C ASN A 860 -46.40 26.34 82.89
N GLY A 861 -46.52 25.05 82.56
CA GLY A 861 -47.75 24.28 82.62
C GLY A 861 -48.69 24.45 81.42
N THR A 862 -48.55 25.50 80.61
CA THR A 862 -49.39 25.75 79.42
C THR A 862 -48.66 25.57 78.09
N ALA A 863 -47.33 25.68 78.06
CA ALA A 863 -46.50 25.51 76.86
C ALA A 863 -45.44 24.41 77.05
N ILE A 864 -45.21 23.60 76.01
CA ILE A 864 -44.15 22.58 75.99
C ILE A 864 -42.78 23.25 75.90
N LYS A 865 -41.81 22.70 76.65
CA LYS A 865 -40.43 23.20 76.72
C LYS A 865 -39.73 22.94 75.37
N SER A 866 -39.16 23.99 74.76
CA SER A 866 -38.50 23.88 73.45
C SER A 866 -37.33 22.90 73.49
N GLY A 867 -37.23 22.00 72.51
CA GLY A 867 -36.26 20.91 72.50
C GLY A 867 -36.58 19.78 73.48
N SER A 868 -37.74 19.79 74.16
CA SER A 868 -38.12 18.69 75.05
C SER A 868 -38.37 17.42 74.26
N THR A 869 -37.67 16.36 74.67
CA THR A 869 -37.92 14.98 74.24
C THR A 869 -38.92 14.28 75.17
N THR A 870 -39.12 14.78 76.39
CA THR A 870 -39.92 14.13 77.45
C THR A 870 -41.42 14.24 77.24
N HIS A 871 -41.90 15.13 76.35
CA HIS A 871 -43.31 15.18 76.00
C HIS A 871 -43.75 13.96 75.16
N ILE A 872 -42.87 13.46 74.29
CA ILE A 872 -43.22 12.53 73.21
C ILE A 872 -42.41 11.23 73.23
N ASN A 873 -41.72 10.89 74.32
CA ASN A 873 -40.88 9.69 74.42
C ASN A 873 -41.61 8.41 74.89
N GLY A 874 -42.91 8.47 75.19
CA GLY A 874 -43.69 7.32 75.64
C GLY A 874 -43.56 6.98 77.14
N THR A 875 -42.77 7.73 77.91
CA THR A 875 -42.57 7.48 79.35
C THR A 875 -43.29 8.51 80.22
N ARG A 876 -43.53 8.16 81.49
CA ARG A 876 -43.98 9.12 82.51
C ARG A 876 -42.76 9.84 83.08
N ASN A 877 -42.55 11.07 82.63
CA ASN A 877 -41.45 11.92 83.07
C ASN A 877 -41.97 12.85 84.16
N VAL A 878 -41.91 12.38 85.40
CA VAL A 878 -42.26 13.18 86.58
C VAL A 878 -40.97 13.80 87.09
N VAL A 879 -40.84 15.12 86.95
CA VAL A 879 -39.65 15.90 87.31
C VAL A 879 -40.10 17.18 88.01
N GLN A 880 -39.67 17.34 89.25
CA GLN A 880 -39.92 18.53 90.08
C GLN A 880 -39.45 19.83 89.39
N ASN A 881 -40.25 20.89 89.46
CA ASN A 881 -39.74 22.25 89.21
C ASN A 881 -39.29 22.86 90.54
N GLY A 882 -37.99 22.79 90.80
CA GLY A 882 -37.38 23.12 92.10
C GLY A 882 -37.58 24.55 92.62
N THR A 883 -38.21 25.46 91.86
CA THR A 883 -38.63 26.79 92.34
C THR A 883 -40.03 26.82 92.96
N THR A 884 -40.90 25.84 92.65
CA THR A 884 -42.30 25.79 93.14
C THR A 884 -42.63 24.50 93.89
N ALA A 885 -42.17 23.35 93.40
CA ALA A 885 -42.39 22.05 94.02
C ALA A 885 -41.07 21.29 94.16
N GLN A 886 -40.87 20.68 95.32
CA GLN A 886 -39.69 19.89 95.64
C GLN A 886 -40.12 18.55 96.23
N PHE A 887 -39.64 17.46 95.65
CA PHE A 887 -39.93 16.08 96.02
C PHE A 887 -38.93 15.11 95.34
N VAL A 888 -38.71 13.95 95.95
CA VAL A 888 -38.07 12.81 95.29
C VAL A 888 -39.16 11.88 94.74
N TRP A 889 -39.02 11.41 93.50
CA TRP A 889 -39.97 10.52 92.83
C TRP A 889 -39.36 9.15 92.54
N ASP A 890 -39.99 8.09 93.05
CA ASP A 890 -39.77 6.73 92.56
C ASP A 890 -40.71 6.42 91.38
N ASN A 891 -40.16 6.13 90.21
CA ASN A 891 -40.91 5.70 89.03
C ASN A 891 -41.12 4.17 88.96
N GLY A 892 -40.71 3.45 90.01
CA GLY A 892 -40.92 2.03 90.21
C GLY A 892 -42.38 1.63 90.42
N VAL A 893 -42.59 0.39 90.89
CA VAL A 893 -43.92 -0.24 91.01
C VAL A 893 -44.85 0.53 91.93
N ASN A 894 -44.30 1.14 92.99
CA ASN A 894 -45.06 1.79 94.06
C ASN A 894 -45.43 3.26 93.76
N ARG A 895 -44.74 3.92 92.81
CA ARG A 895 -45.05 5.29 92.36
C ARG A 895 -45.11 6.31 93.51
N THR A 896 -44.11 6.30 94.38
CA THR A 896 -44.08 7.10 95.61
C THR A 896 -43.32 8.42 95.44
N CYS A 897 -43.90 9.50 95.98
CA CYS A 897 -43.21 10.75 96.25
C CYS A 897 -42.71 10.77 97.71
N SER A 898 -41.51 11.27 97.96
CA SER A 898 -41.00 11.56 99.31
C SER A 898 -40.44 12.98 99.42
N THR A 899 -40.22 13.44 100.66
CA THR A 899 -39.72 14.79 101.02
C THR A 899 -40.48 15.93 100.32
N ILE A 900 -41.81 15.87 100.30
CA ILE A 900 -42.65 16.72 99.46
C ILE A 900 -42.92 18.07 100.13
N ASN A 901 -42.42 19.18 99.59
CA ASN A 901 -42.62 20.51 100.17
C ASN A 901 -44.12 20.88 100.29
N CYS A 902 -44.92 20.61 99.24
CA CYS A 902 -46.36 20.88 99.22
C CYS A 902 -47.19 20.00 100.18
N HIS A 903 -46.60 18.96 100.79
CA HIS A 903 -47.27 18.09 101.76
C HIS A 903 -46.54 18.13 103.13
N PHE A 904 -45.91 19.26 103.47
CA PHE A 904 -45.22 19.47 104.75
C PHE A 904 -44.09 18.44 105.02
N GLY A 905 -43.39 18.02 103.97
CA GLY A 905 -42.30 17.04 104.03
C GLY A 905 -42.73 15.56 104.00
N ASN A 906 -44.03 15.27 104.15
CA ASN A 906 -44.55 13.90 104.16
C ASN A 906 -44.31 13.16 102.84
N SER A 907 -44.35 11.83 102.90
CA SER A 907 -44.33 10.96 101.71
C SER A 907 -45.76 10.57 101.31
N ALA A 908 -45.97 10.35 100.00
CA ALA A 908 -47.27 10.03 99.43
C ALA A 908 -47.15 9.00 98.29
N THR A 909 -48.23 8.27 98.01
CA THR A 909 -48.28 7.27 96.93
C THR A 909 -49.18 7.78 95.82
N TRP A 910 -48.73 7.72 94.56
CA TRP A 910 -49.51 8.23 93.43
C TRP A 910 -50.47 7.18 92.85
N GLY A 911 -51.76 7.37 93.13
CA GLY A 911 -52.88 6.61 92.58
C GLY A 911 -54.09 6.71 93.48
#